data_AF-Q54SM1-F1
#
_entry.id   AF-Q54SM1-F1
#
_cell.length_a   1.000
_cell.length_b   1.000
_cell.length_c   1.000
_cell.angle_alpha   90.00
_cell.angle_beta   90.00
_cell.angle_gamma   90.00
#
_symmetry.space_group_name_H-M   'P 1'
#
loop_
_entity.id
_entity.type
_entity.pdbx_description
1 polymer ?
#
loop_
_entity_poly.entity_id
_entity_poly.type
_entity_poly.pdbx_seq_one_letter_code
_entity_poly.pdbx_strand_id
1 'polypeptide(L)'
;MKDKNYELYKLIFNNLFLINKIYDYIRYYNRQITNNSKSFTQICKYDEITLKWVISNKHYQLMFYKINNDEEFIDEIFDIKTLSSFVEIVPLKLKEFQEQKQQQEQEQQQSLYLKNKEKEIFNKFYKINYKKLIYSFGNNNFNNNNSSNDRNNNLLVFSIFSKNYQFFKIVYKNLKNNLTNEELKNHFKISNTIFQYLNNNNKKQQKNNSSISNISSKDDDDNNNNNKEITLLDVAIYFDFKLLKKLYHEFGIKLNFNFFILRKEFLKYKKIFHCSNSNNNSNNNSNSNSNSNSNSNSNSNSNSNSNSNSNSNSNNNNNNNNNNNNNNNNNNNNNNNNNNKNNKNNNKEFEINEKFINFIKSSLFLSSIVFRNQKYLAILKKFNYLLNFNNNKELLLNNDFYLLEKQDLIFINKDEQFINNKCNKQQNNKFLSKIVLFGVLNLNNNYNNYKNKNKNNNNSDDEIKNNWLDSIENKEEEEEEGEKKNIILNLKGKFEDLELIKFENFNLKREIKRLLIFDYLKIDYNISNFYQIFSDYDWANLVLLFSCQYKEEELIYRTIINETCKDDDDDDDDDEIQQNCLLKSDDILSIAMKFCDLNLIETLSKFENTFNFQFSNNFKNENSINNNNLELLNLNENCNITIENQIKFLNLLFLKEKSKELIEKFLKSILFSIKNQENYLLEIGNLIYIYWFKKLGIKIDSLLLFADDQIENEFIIYYYFNSLKFNQLFNWSNRLISTNIISNGNLNLIQFIHDNKIGSMDLDFSITDSKNLIVSKFMYDQLGYKFNSPYCLQQIISKLKNNNNNNNNDDQSNCLFNWSLNKIINDYDNNNKFLIIKFLDVTILNYYQIKLIQSKINDGSLDISRISISESSFSKLYDINYIFTFCNWNFIYSFLDEYELVKDDSK
;
A
#
# COMPACT_ATOMS: atom_id res chain seq x y z
N MET A 1 -21.57 54.68 4.36
CA MET A 1 -20.80 53.63 5.06
C MET A 1 -19.30 53.92 5.15
N LYS A 2 -18.64 54.47 4.11
CA LYS A 2 -17.19 54.80 4.20
C LYS A 2 -16.83 55.76 5.35
N ASP A 3 -17.66 56.77 5.64
CA ASP A 3 -17.37 57.72 6.72
C ASP A 3 -17.56 57.15 8.12
N LYS A 4 -18.59 56.33 8.36
CA LYS A 4 -18.82 55.71 9.68
C LYS A 4 -17.68 54.77 10.08
N ASN A 5 -17.17 53.97 9.14
CA ASN A 5 -16.04 53.10 9.42
C ASN A 5 -14.78 53.93 9.71
N TYR A 6 -14.58 55.02 8.97
CA TYR A 6 -13.44 55.91 9.21
C TYR A 6 -13.52 56.60 10.58
N GLU A 7 -14.70 57.07 11.01
CA GLU A 7 -14.87 57.62 12.36
C GLU A 7 -14.66 56.57 13.45
N LEU A 8 -15.16 55.35 13.26
CA LEU A 8 -14.93 54.24 14.18
C LEU A 8 -13.42 53.93 14.31
N TYR A 9 -12.71 53.84 13.18
CA TYR A 9 -11.26 53.68 13.18
C TYR A 9 -10.59 54.84 13.91
N LYS A 10 -11.01 56.09 13.66
CA LYS A 10 -10.44 57.26 14.31
C LYS A 10 -10.68 57.26 15.84
N LEU A 11 -11.85 56.82 16.30
CA LEU A 11 -12.16 56.66 17.73
C LEU A 11 -11.29 55.57 18.38
N ILE A 12 -11.13 54.43 17.71
CA ILE A 12 -10.29 53.34 18.19
C ILE A 12 -8.81 53.77 18.24
N PHE A 13 -8.30 54.39 17.17
CA PHE A 13 -6.90 54.82 17.07
C PHE A 13 -6.57 56.06 17.92
N ASN A 14 -7.56 56.83 18.36
CA ASN A 14 -7.33 57.91 19.32
C ASN A 14 -7.37 57.42 20.78
N ASN A 15 -7.85 56.20 21.03
CA ASN A 15 -7.93 55.63 22.36
C ASN A 15 -6.73 54.70 22.60
N LEU A 16 -5.71 55.23 23.27
CA LEU A 16 -4.46 54.52 23.58
C LEU A 16 -4.70 53.18 24.30
N PHE A 17 -5.72 53.11 25.17
CA PHE A 17 -6.07 51.89 25.90
C PHE A 17 -6.62 50.81 24.96
N LEU A 18 -7.52 51.17 24.05
CA LEU A 18 -8.07 50.24 23.06
C LEU A 18 -6.98 49.76 22.10
N ILE A 19 -6.09 50.66 21.64
CA ILE A 19 -4.95 50.26 20.81
C ILE A 19 -4.08 49.24 21.53
N ASN A 20 -3.73 49.47 22.81
CA ASN A 20 -2.92 48.54 23.57
C ASN A 20 -3.60 47.18 23.75
N LYS A 21 -4.92 47.16 24.00
CA LYS A 21 -5.68 45.91 24.07
C LYS A 21 -5.72 45.18 22.73
N ILE A 22 -6.00 45.88 21.63
CA ILE A 22 -5.99 45.30 20.28
C ILE A 22 -4.61 44.75 19.96
N TYR A 23 -3.55 45.49 20.30
CA TYR A 23 -2.17 45.03 20.14
C TYR A 23 -1.89 43.76 20.94
N ASP A 24 -2.30 43.70 22.22
CA ASP A 24 -2.12 42.52 23.06
C ASP A 24 -2.88 41.30 22.50
N TYR A 25 -4.10 41.51 22.00
CA TYR A 25 -4.90 40.46 21.35
C TYR A 25 -4.25 39.97 20.06
N ILE A 26 -3.83 40.86 19.17
CA ILE A 26 -3.11 40.51 17.94
C ILE A 26 -1.81 39.78 18.29
N ARG A 27 -1.08 40.25 19.29
CA ARG A 27 0.15 39.61 19.78
C ARG A 27 -0.12 38.21 20.35
N TYR A 28 -1.23 38.02 21.05
CA TYR A 28 -1.65 36.74 21.60
C TYR A 28 -2.10 35.76 20.50
N TYR A 29 -2.92 36.19 19.55
CA TYR A 29 -3.31 35.36 18.40
C TYR A 29 -2.09 34.98 17.54
N ASN A 30 -1.18 35.92 17.31
CA ASN A 30 0.09 35.65 16.63
C ASN A 30 0.99 34.68 17.40
N ARG A 31 0.80 34.50 18.72
CA ARG A 31 1.45 33.44 19.50
C ARG A 31 0.81 32.08 19.23
N GLN A 32 -0.53 31.97 19.29
CA GLN A 32 -1.26 30.70 19.16
C GLN A 32 -1.16 30.05 17.77
N ILE A 33 -1.10 30.85 16.70
CA ILE A 33 -0.89 30.30 15.34
C ILE A 33 0.49 29.61 15.22
N THR A 34 1.38 29.81 16.20
CA THR A 34 2.79 29.40 16.12
C THR A 34 3.24 28.52 17.27
N ASN A 35 2.40 27.53 17.59
CA ASN A 35 2.54 26.51 18.65
C ASN A 35 3.85 25.69 18.62
N ASN A 36 4.98 26.34 18.87
CA ASN A 36 6.25 25.76 19.27
C ASN A 36 7.00 26.77 20.15
N SER A 37 6.62 26.84 21.44
CA SER A 37 7.25 27.46 22.64
C SER A 37 8.02 28.81 22.58
N LYS A 38 8.15 29.42 21.42
CA LYS A 38 8.67 30.76 21.17
C LYS A 38 7.68 31.38 20.18
N SER A 39 7.14 32.55 20.51
CA SER A 39 6.18 33.20 19.60
C SER A 39 6.78 33.31 18.20
N PHE A 40 5.99 33.25 17.13
CA PHE A 40 6.48 33.46 15.76
C PHE A 40 7.49 34.60 15.64
N THR A 41 7.13 35.75 16.22
CA THR A 41 7.90 36.99 16.25
C THR A 41 9.15 36.93 17.14
N GLN A 42 9.27 35.90 17.98
CA GLN A 42 10.48 35.59 18.75
C GLN A 42 11.43 34.66 17.98
N ILE A 43 10.99 33.95 16.94
CA ILE A 43 11.86 33.06 16.15
C ILE A 43 12.26 33.69 14.81
N CYS A 44 11.32 34.29 14.08
CA CYS A 44 11.56 34.89 12.77
C CYS A 44 10.46 35.90 12.43
N LYS A 45 10.80 37.15 12.07
CA LYS A 45 9.77 38.10 11.62
C LYS A 45 9.18 37.62 10.29
N TYR A 46 7.92 37.96 10.01
CA TYR A 46 7.26 37.57 8.75
C TYR A 46 8.10 37.95 7.52
N ASP A 47 8.65 39.15 7.54
CA ASP A 47 9.49 39.63 6.45
C ASP A 47 10.79 38.85 6.35
N GLU A 48 11.32 38.26 7.43
CA GLU A 48 12.60 37.53 7.52
C GLU A 48 12.50 36.03 7.19
N ILE A 49 11.31 35.51 6.87
CA ILE A 49 11.09 34.08 6.66
C ILE A 49 11.76 33.57 5.39
N THR A 50 12.59 32.53 5.58
CA THR A 50 13.15 31.72 4.49
C THR A 50 12.29 30.47 4.22
N LEU A 51 12.27 30.01 2.96
CA LEU A 51 11.60 28.75 2.57
C LEU A 51 12.17 27.58 3.35
N LYS A 52 13.49 27.57 3.59
CA LYS A 52 14.16 26.56 4.41
C LYS A 52 13.59 26.53 5.82
N TRP A 53 13.46 27.69 6.47
CA TRP A 53 12.87 27.78 7.80
C TRP A 53 11.42 27.26 7.83
N VAL A 54 10.62 27.61 6.82
CA VAL A 54 9.23 27.14 6.72
C VAL A 54 9.15 25.63 6.63
N ILE A 55 10.00 25.01 5.80
CA ILE A 55 10.03 23.55 5.62
C ILE A 55 10.54 22.87 6.90
N SER A 56 11.65 23.35 7.48
CA SER A 56 12.23 22.74 8.69
C SER A 56 11.30 22.81 9.89
N ASN A 57 10.49 23.87 10.01
CA ASN A 57 9.54 24.04 11.12
C ASN A 57 8.10 23.64 10.77
N LYS A 58 7.88 23.02 9.60
CA LYS A 58 6.58 22.52 9.14
C LYS A 58 5.46 23.59 9.10
N HIS A 59 5.80 24.86 8.89
CA HIS A 59 4.84 25.98 8.84
C HIS A 59 4.21 26.15 7.44
N TYR A 60 3.61 25.11 6.90
CA TYR A 60 3.17 25.11 5.48
C TYR A 60 2.03 26.10 5.18
N GLN A 61 1.20 26.44 6.17
CA GLN A 61 0.17 27.49 6.04
C GLN A 61 0.79 28.83 5.61
N LEU A 62 1.92 29.17 6.24
CA LEU A 62 2.69 30.37 5.97
C LEU A 62 3.36 30.35 4.61
N MET A 63 3.85 29.18 4.18
CA MET A 63 4.35 28.96 2.82
C MET A 63 3.29 29.33 1.79
N PHE A 64 2.09 28.79 1.94
CA PHE A 64 0.98 29.05 1.02
C PHE A 64 0.49 30.48 1.13
N TYR A 65 0.49 31.06 2.33
CA TYR A 65 0.11 32.46 2.54
C TYR A 65 1.05 33.42 1.79
N LYS A 66 2.39 33.29 1.95
CA LYS A 66 3.37 34.09 1.19
C LYS A 66 3.22 33.91 -0.32
N ILE A 67 3.10 32.66 -0.78
CA ILE A 67 2.91 32.37 -2.21
C ILE A 67 1.60 32.97 -2.74
N ASN A 68 0.52 32.92 -1.96
CA ASN A 68 -0.77 33.44 -2.40
C ASN A 68 -0.81 34.97 -2.47
N ASN A 69 -0.03 35.64 -1.61
CA ASN A 69 0.11 37.10 -1.54
C ASN A 69 1.21 37.66 -2.46
N ASP A 70 1.80 36.82 -3.32
CA ASP A 70 2.87 37.22 -4.23
C ASP A 70 4.16 37.72 -3.51
N GLU A 71 4.48 37.18 -2.33
CA GLU A 71 5.63 37.59 -1.53
C GLU A 71 6.85 36.67 -1.67
N GLU A 72 8.03 37.28 -1.87
CA GLU A 72 9.31 36.58 -1.99
C GLU A 72 9.77 35.99 -0.65
N PHE A 73 10.35 34.78 -0.70
CA PHE A 73 11.08 34.25 0.46
C PHE A 73 12.44 34.95 0.57
N ILE A 74 12.94 35.20 1.78
CA ILE A 74 14.19 35.96 2.00
C ILE A 74 15.41 35.26 1.42
N ASP A 75 15.40 33.92 1.28
CA ASP A 75 16.56 33.13 0.84
C ASP A 75 17.31 33.82 -0.31
N GLU A 76 18.59 34.07 -0.12
CA GLU A 76 19.43 34.55 -1.23
C GLU A 76 19.62 33.42 -2.25
N ILE A 77 19.77 32.19 -1.76
CA ILE A 77 19.99 30.97 -2.52
C ILE A 77 19.15 29.84 -1.90
N PHE A 78 18.28 29.24 -2.70
CA PHE A 78 17.60 28.00 -2.34
C PHE A 78 18.53 26.81 -2.56
N ASP A 79 18.86 26.09 -1.50
CA ASP A 79 19.55 24.82 -1.64
C ASP A 79 18.64 23.76 -2.30
N ILE A 80 19.24 22.82 -3.04
CA ILE A 80 18.51 21.80 -3.81
C ILE A 80 17.60 20.96 -2.91
N LYS A 81 18.04 20.69 -1.67
CA LYS A 81 17.27 19.89 -0.70
C LYS A 81 15.98 20.62 -0.31
N THR A 82 16.07 21.91 -0.04
CA THR A 82 14.93 22.79 0.29
C THR A 82 13.93 22.84 -0.86
N LEU A 83 14.40 23.02 -2.09
CA LEU A 83 13.50 23.02 -3.25
C LEU A 83 12.88 21.64 -3.51
N SER A 84 13.62 20.55 -3.32
CA SER A 84 13.09 19.19 -3.47
C SER A 84 11.97 18.94 -2.47
N SER A 85 12.21 19.27 -1.19
CA SER A 85 11.20 19.17 -0.14
C SER A 85 9.98 20.05 -0.44
N PHE A 86 10.16 21.27 -0.95
CA PHE A 86 9.05 22.12 -1.36
C PHE A 86 8.16 21.44 -2.40
N VAL A 87 8.75 20.88 -3.44
CA VAL A 87 8.01 20.25 -4.54
C VAL A 87 7.27 18.99 -4.09
N GLU A 88 7.83 18.24 -3.14
CA GLU A 88 7.18 17.06 -2.55
C GLU A 88 6.05 17.43 -1.57
N ILE A 89 6.23 18.49 -0.79
CA ILE A 89 5.30 18.88 0.29
C ILE A 89 4.03 19.56 -0.25
N VAL A 90 4.14 20.36 -1.33
CA VAL A 90 3.00 21.12 -1.86
C VAL A 90 1.79 20.24 -2.20
N PRO A 91 1.92 19.12 -2.96
CA PRO A 91 0.79 18.25 -3.27
C PRO A 91 0.18 17.60 -2.02
N LEU A 92 1.03 17.19 -1.06
CA LEU A 92 0.59 16.54 0.18
C LEU A 92 -0.24 17.49 1.05
N LYS A 93 0.27 18.71 1.27
CA LYS A 93 -0.40 19.68 2.15
C LYS A 93 -1.63 20.31 1.52
N LEU A 94 -1.69 20.42 0.20
CA LEU A 94 -2.94 20.84 -0.47
C LEU A 94 -4.09 19.87 -0.23
N LYS A 95 -3.79 18.56 -0.20
CA LYS A 95 -4.78 17.53 0.10
C LYS A 95 -5.31 17.67 1.53
N GLU A 96 -4.41 17.82 2.50
CA GLU A 96 -4.79 18.02 3.91
C GLU A 96 -5.62 19.29 4.13
N PHE A 97 -5.24 20.43 3.52
CA PHE A 97 -6.01 21.67 3.65
C PHE A 97 -7.41 21.60 3.04
N GLN A 98 -7.61 20.74 2.05
CA GLN A 98 -8.92 20.55 1.45
C GLN A 98 -9.79 19.60 2.27
N GLU A 99 -9.22 18.52 2.83
CA GLU A 99 -9.92 17.60 3.72
C GLU A 99 -10.50 18.34 4.95
N GLN A 100 -9.83 19.39 5.43
CA GLN A 100 -10.34 20.25 6.49
C GLN A 100 -11.53 21.14 6.07
N LYS A 101 -11.68 21.45 4.78
CA LYS A 101 -12.71 22.40 4.30
C LYS A 101 -14.02 21.74 3.88
N GLN A 102 -14.03 20.45 3.55
CA GLN A 102 -15.21 19.83 2.92
C GLN A 102 -15.35 18.35 3.28
N GLN A 103 -16.40 17.99 4.03
CA GLN A 103 -16.79 16.59 4.27
C GLN A 103 -17.88 16.05 3.31
N GLN A 104 -18.38 16.79 2.30
CA GLN A 104 -19.55 16.32 1.52
C GLN A 104 -19.59 16.66 0.01
N GLU A 105 -18.48 16.57 -0.75
CA GLU A 105 -18.54 16.67 -2.23
C GLU A 105 -17.70 15.61 -2.97
N GLN A 106 -18.13 15.27 -4.18
CA GLN A 106 -17.69 14.11 -4.98
C GLN A 106 -16.18 14.11 -5.33
N GLU A 107 -15.51 12.99 -5.06
CA GLU A 107 -14.05 12.77 -5.20
C GLU A 107 -13.43 13.19 -6.55
N GLN A 108 -14.18 13.07 -7.66
CA GLN A 108 -13.63 13.38 -8.99
C GLN A 108 -13.38 14.87 -9.19
N GLN A 109 -14.30 15.73 -8.75
CA GLN A 109 -14.15 17.19 -8.85
C GLN A 109 -13.00 17.67 -7.95
N GLN A 110 -12.82 17.02 -6.80
CA GLN A 110 -11.72 17.29 -5.87
C GLN A 110 -10.36 17.02 -6.51
N SER A 111 -10.20 15.90 -7.21
CA SER A 111 -8.91 15.55 -7.85
C SER A 111 -8.46 16.55 -8.94
N LEU A 112 -9.41 17.15 -9.66
CA LEU A 112 -9.15 18.16 -10.68
C LEU A 112 -8.86 19.52 -10.04
N TYR A 113 -9.61 19.88 -9.00
CA TYR A 113 -9.38 21.09 -8.22
C TYR A 113 -7.98 21.10 -7.58
N LEU A 114 -7.57 20.00 -6.93
CA LEU A 114 -6.24 19.88 -6.33
C LEU A 114 -5.12 20.08 -7.35
N LYS A 115 -5.22 19.46 -8.52
CA LYS A 115 -4.24 19.63 -9.61
C LYS A 115 -4.16 21.06 -10.13
N ASN A 116 -5.30 21.75 -10.21
CA ASN A 116 -5.34 23.14 -10.63
C ASN A 116 -4.73 24.06 -9.56
N LYS A 117 -5.01 23.79 -8.28
CA LYS A 117 -4.45 24.55 -7.14
C LYS A 117 -2.95 24.34 -6.99
N GLU A 118 -2.47 23.11 -7.17
CA GLU A 118 -1.04 22.77 -7.21
C GLU A 118 -0.33 23.56 -8.31
N LYS A 119 -0.90 23.55 -9.53
CA LYS A 119 -0.37 24.33 -10.65
C LYS A 119 -0.37 25.83 -10.36
N GLU A 120 -1.41 26.37 -9.73
CA GLU A 120 -1.48 27.78 -9.33
C GLU A 120 -0.34 28.15 -8.38
N ILE A 121 -0.12 27.34 -7.35
CA ILE A 121 0.91 27.58 -6.33
C ILE A 121 2.30 27.50 -6.92
N PHE A 122 2.61 26.50 -7.74
CA PHE A 122 3.92 26.43 -8.40
C PHE A 122 4.15 27.61 -9.34
N ASN A 123 3.12 28.07 -10.06
CA ASN A 123 3.24 29.25 -10.93
C ASN A 123 3.54 30.50 -10.13
N LYS A 124 2.81 30.73 -9.04
CA LYS A 124 3.04 31.88 -8.16
C LYS A 124 4.43 31.80 -7.54
N PHE A 125 4.78 30.68 -6.91
CA PHE A 125 6.10 30.48 -6.30
C PHE A 125 7.24 30.76 -7.29
N TYR A 126 7.13 30.21 -8.51
CA TYR A 126 8.11 30.41 -9.57
C TYR A 126 8.20 31.88 -10.01
N LYS A 127 7.05 32.52 -10.25
CA LYS A 127 6.98 33.92 -10.69
C LYS A 127 7.63 34.86 -9.67
N ILE A 128 7.28 34.67 -8.40
CA ILE A 128 7.74 35.48 -7.28
C ILE A 128 9.26 35.27 -7.08
N ASN A 129 9.71 34.02 -7.02
CA ASN A 129 11.09 33.71 -6.65
C ASN A 129 12.00 33.49 -7.87
N TYR A 130 11.60 33.91 -9.08
CA TYR A 130 12.29 33.60 -10.33
C TYR A 130 13.77 34.02 -10.34
N LYS A 131 14.05 35.26 -9.93
CA LYS A 131 15.42 35.79 -9.89
C LYS A 131 16.30 34.98 -8.94
N LYS A 132 15.76 34.63 -7.77
CA LYS A 132 16.43 33.84 -6.74
C LYS A 132 16.66 32.40 -7.18
N LEU A 133 15.67 31.78 -7.84
CA LEU A 133 15.82 30.45 -8.45
C LEU A 133 16.97 30.44 -9.47
N ILE A 134 17.01 31.40 -10.39
CA ILE A 134 18.11 31.53 -11.36
C ILE A 134 19.45 31.73 -10.65
N TYR A 135 19.49 32.58 -9.63
CA TYR A 135 20.72 32.86 -8.88
C TYR A 135 21.22 31.62 -8.12
N SER A 136 20.31 30.88 -7.47
CA SER A 136 20.60 29.66 -6.72
C SER A 136 21.26 28.59 -7.56
N PHE A 137 20.85 28.53 -8.82
CA PHE A 137 21.38 27.60 -9.80
C PHE A 137 22.59 28.14 -10.58
N GLY A 138 22.93 29.42 -10.42
CA GLY A 138 24.10 30.03 -11.05
C GLY A 138 25.38 30.02 -10.20
N ASN A 139 25.26 30.11 -8.87
CA ASN A 139 26.42 30.37 -8.00
C ASN A 139 27.12 29.14 -7.43
N ASN A 140 26.59 27.93 -7.62
CA ASN A 140 27.25 26.73 -7.10
C ASN A 140 28.53 26.43 -7.92
N ASN A 141 29.65 27.01 -7.48
CA ASN A 141 31.04 26.69 -7.85
C ASN A 141 31.41 26.65 -9.34
N PHE A 142 30.60 27.24 -10.22
CA PHE A 142 31.03 27.55 -11.57
C PHE A 142 31.80 28.87 -11.56
N ASN A 143 33.07 28.80 -11.16
CA ASN A 143 34.02 29.90 -11.35
C ASN A 143 34.04 30.32 -12.83
N ASN A 144 34.04 31.63 -13.06
CA ASN A 144 34.17 32.36 -14.33
C ASN A 144 32.85 32.64 -15.08
N ASN A 145 32.43 33.91 -15.08
CA ASN A 145 31.64 34.65 -16.08
C ASN A 145 30.53 33.94 -16.88
N ASN A 146 29.97 32.84 -16.36
CA ASN A 146 29.08 31.99 -17.13
C ASN A 146 27.78 32.71 -17.47
N SER A 147 27.45 32.63 -18.75
CA SER A 147 26.32 33.28 -19.40
C SER A 147 25.00 32.99 -18.68
N SER A 148 24.01 33.87 -18.87
CA SER A 148 22.61 33.65 -18.44
C SER A 148 22.06 32.26 -18.80
N ASN A 149 22.65 31.59 -19.79
CA ASN A 149 22.23 30.28 -20.25
C ASN A 149 22.58 29.14 -19.24
N ASP A 150 23.69 29.19 -18.52
CA ASP A 150 24.03 28.08 -17.61
C ASP A 150 23.11 28.03 -16.39
N ARG A 151 22.64 29.19 -15.93
CA ARG A 151 21.68 29.30 -14.83
C ARG A 151 20.32 28.69 -15.19
N ASN A 152 19.88 28.97 -16.41
CA ASN A 152 18.65 28.43 -16.99
C ASN A 152 18.72 26.90 -17.16
N ASN A 153 19.90 26.35 -17.48
CA ASN A 153 20.13 24.90 -17.56
C ASN A 153 19.91 24.20 -16.23
N ASN A 154 20.52 24.73 -15.18
CA ASN A 154 20.45 24.12 -13.86
C ASN A 154 19.02 24.15 -13.29
N LEU A 155 18.24 25.19 -13.57
CA LEU A 155 16.82 25.26 -13.20
C LEU A 155 15.96 24.26 -13.99
N LEU A 156 16.23 24.05 -15.28
CA LEU A 156 15.58 23.02 -16.08
C LEU A 156 15.88 21.62 -15.55
N VAL A 157 17.15 21.34 -15.25
CA VAL A 157 17.62 20.09 -14.67
C VAL A 157 16.96 19.83 -13.32
N PHE A 158 16.90 20.84 -12.44
CA PHE A 158 16.19 20.72 -11.17
C PHE A 158 14.69 20.44 -11.37
N SER A 159 14.05 21.11 -12.32
CA SER A 159 12.62 20.90 -12.60
C SER A 159 12.29 19.49 -13.10
N ILE A 160 13.28 18.85 -13.72
CA ILE A 160 13.27 17.45 -14.11
C ILE A 160 13.42 16.55 -12.88
N PHE A 161 14.42 16.82 -12.04
CA PHE A 161 14.73 16.02 -10.86
C PHE A 161 13.65 16.08 -9.78
N SER A 162 12.88 17.17 -9.73
CA SER A 162 11.79 17.30 -8.78
C SER A 162 10.63 16.34 -9.04
N LYS A 163 10.63 15.63 -10.19
CA LYS A 163 9.60 14.68 -10.64
C LYS A 163 8.18 15.29 -10.68
N ASN A 164 8.06 16.61 -10.60
CA ASN A 164 6.79 17.30 -10.65
C ASN A 164 6.55 17.90 -12.04
N TYR A 165 5.61 17.30 -12.76
CA TYR A 165 5.28 17.71 -14.12
C TYR A 165 4.82 19.16 -14.24
N GLN A 166 4.08 19.68 -13.25
CA GLN A 166 3.60 21.06 -13.29
C GLN A 166 4.77 22.02 -13.15
N PHE A 167 5.68 21.76 -12.20
CA PHE A 167 6.86 22.59 -12.01
C PHE A 167 7.76 22.58 -13.26
N PHE A 168 8.03 21.42 -13.85
CA PHE A 168 8.73 21.32 -15.14
C PHE A 168 8.07 22.16 -16.23
N LYS A 169 6.75 22.05 -16.40
CA LYS A 169 6.01 22.76 -17.45
C LYS A 169 6.12 24.27 -17.31
N ILE A 170 6.18 24.77 -16.07
CA ILE A 170 6.33 26.19 -15.77
C ILE A 170 7.74 26.67 -16.17
N VAL A 171 8.77 25.95 -15.70
CA VAL A 171 10.17 26.25 -16.03
C VAL A 171 10.39 26.21 -17.54
N TYR A 172 9.95 25.15 -18.20
CA TYR A 172 10.06 24.99 -19.64
C TYR A 172 9.36 26.10 -20.42
N LYS A 173 8.13 26.47 -20.04
CA LYS A 173 7.38 27.53 -20.72
C LYS A 173 8.10 28.88 -20.61
N ASN A 174 8.66 29.20 -19.44
CA ASN A 174 9.42 30.43 -19.28
C ASN A 174 10.72 30.42 -20.10
N LEU A 175 11.45 29.30 -20.07
CA LEU A 175 12.65 29.13 -20.89
C LEU A 175 12.34 29.26 -22.39
N LYS A 176 11.24 28.66 -22.86
CA LYS A 176 10.80 28.78 -24.26
C LYS A 176 10.41 30.19 -24.67
N ASN A 177 9.93 31.01 -23.74
CA ASN A 177 9.61 32.41 -24.03
C ASN A 177 10.87 33.30 -24.07
N ASN A 178 11.92 32.92 -23.34
CA ASN A 178 13.13 33.73 -23.19
C ASN A 178 14.29 33.27 -24.09
N LEU A 179 14.18 32.09 -24.71
CA LEU A 179 15.23 31.47 -25.51
C LEU A 179 14.69 31.13 -26.89
N THR A 180 15.53 31.32 -27.89
CA THR A 180 15.28 30.79 -29.23
C THR A 180 15.16 29.26 -29.17
N ASN A 181 14.46 28.64 -30.12
CA ASN A 181 14.35 27.18 -30.19
C ASN A 181 15.73 26.49 -30.29
N GLU A 182 16.74 27.16 -30.81
CA GLU A 182 18.10 26.65 -30.94
C GLU A 182 18.87 26.72 -29.63
N GLU A 183 18.77 27.84 -28.90
CA GLU A 183 19.25 27.92 -27.52
C GLU A 183 18.58 26.86 -26.67
N LEU A 184 17.25 26.74 -26.71
CA LEU A 184 16.51 25.73 -25.94
C LEU A 184 16.98 24.30 -26.25
N LYS A 185 17.26 23.99 -27.52
CA LYS A 185 17.88 22.70 -27.91
C LYS A 185 19.29 22.55 -27.32
N ASN A 186 20.09 23.61 -27.33
CA ASN A 186 21.42 23.60 -26.73
C ASN A 186 21.36 23.44 -25.21
N HIS A 187 20.33 23.98 -24.55
CA HIS A 187 20.09 23.77 -23.12
C HIS A 187 19.86 22.28 -22.79
N PHE A 188 19.05 21.57 -23.58
CA PHE A 188 18.89 20.11 -23.44
C PHE A 188 20.15 19.30 -23.77
N LYS A 189 21.12 19.88 -24.49
CA LYS A 189 22.44 19.25 -24.68
C LYS A 189 23.34 19.49 -23.47
N ILE A 190 23.38 20.70 -22.91
CA ILE A 190 24.28 21.09 -21.80
C ILE A 190 23.88 20.43 -20.47
N SER A 191 22.60 20.12 -20.26
CA SER A 191 22.15 19.34 -19.09
C SER A 191 22.90 18.00 -18.94
N ASN A 192 23.41 17.42 -20.03
CA ASN A 192 24.20 16.19 -20.00
C ASN A 192 25.59 16.40 -19.35
N THR A 193 26.19 17.58 -19.52
CA THR A 193 27.49 17.93 -18.92
C THR A 193 27.37 18.18 -17.42
N ILE A 194 26.28 18.82 -16.97
CA ILE A 194 25.99 19.03 -15.55
C ILE A 194 25.77 17.68 -14.83
N PHE A 195 25.18 16.69 -15.52
CA PHE A 195 25.03 15.34 -14.99
C PHE A 195 26.39 14.65 -14.74
N GLN A 196 27.38 14.86 -15.61
CA GLN A 196 28.75 14.40 -15.37
C GLN A 196 29.37 15.07 -14.14
N TYR A 197 29.11 16.36 -13.94
CA TYR A 197 29.63 17.12 -12.80
C TYR A 197 29.02 16.69 -11.46
N LEU A 198 27.70 16.52 -11.38
CA LEU A 198 27.02 16.03 -10.17
C LEU A 198 27.53 14.64 -9.76
N ASN A 199 27.80 13.77 -10.74
CA ASN A 199 28.41 12.46 -10.49
C ASN A 199 29.86 12.56 -9.98
N ASN A 200 30.63 13.54 -10.44
CA ASN A 200 32.02 13.73 -10.03
C ASN A 200 32.16 14.39 -8.65
N ASN A 201 31.26 15.30 -8.27
CA ASN A 201 31.28 15.90 -6.92
C ASN A 201 30.94 14.90 -5.82
N ASN A 202 30.04 13.95 -6.09
CA ASN A 202 29.80 12.83 -5.18
C ASN A 202 31.07 11.98 -4.96
N LYS A 203 31.97 11.91 -5.94
CA LYS A 203 33.28 11.24 -5.80
C LYS A 203 34.33 12.09 -5.07
N LYS A 204 34.31 13.43 -5.22
CA LYS A 204 35.26 14.32 -4.54
C LYS A 204 34.92 14.54 -3.07
N GLN A 205 33.64 14.57 -2.68
CA GLN A 205 33.25 14.59 -1.26
C GLN A 205 33.71 13.32 -0.53
N GLN A 206 33.88 12.20 -1.22
CA GLN A 206 34.49 10.99 -0.64
C GLN A 206 36.01 11.08 -0.47
N LYS A 207 36.70 11.97 -1.21
CA LYS A 207 38.16 12.15 -1.10
C LYS A 207 38.59 13.27 -0.14
N ASN A 208 37.77 14.28 0.09
CA ASN A 208 38.16 15.40 0.96
C ASN A 208 38.02 15.12 2.46
N ASN A 209 37.65 13.89 2.85
CA ASN A 209 37.78 13.42 4.24
C ASN A 209 39.14 12.74 4.51
N SER A 210 40.10 12.78 3.58
CA SER A 210 41.48 12.35 3.81
C SER A 210 42.48 13.51 3.66
N SER A 211 42.92 14.00 4.81
CA SER A 211 44.25 14.52 5.16
C SER A 211 44.88 15.69 4.39
N ILE A 212 45.17 16.72 5.18
CA ILE A 212 46.17 17.78 4.97
C ILE A 212 47.59 17.18 4.97
N SER A 213 48.40 17.45 3.94
CA SER A 213 49.82 17.82 4.10
C SER A 213 50.40 18.33 2.78
N ASN A 214 51.21 19.38 2.91
CA ASN A 214 51.89 20.12 1.85
C ASN A 214 52.91 19.26 1.09
N ILE A 215 53.11 19.52 -0.20
CA ILE A 215 54.42 19.72 -0.84
C ILE A 215 54.19 20.33 -2.24
N SER A 216 54.96 21.39 -2.51
CA SER A 216 55.07 22.13 -3.76
C SER A 216 56.03 21.47 -4.75
N SER A 217 55.65 21.41 -6.03
CA SER A 217 56.49 21.54 -7.25
C SER A 217 55.54 21.40 -8.46
N LYS A 218 55.33 22.43 -9.30
CA LYS A 218 56.11 22.79 -10.51
C LYS A 218 56.43 21.59 -11.39
N ASP A 219 56.16 21.51 -12.67
CA ASP A 219 55.50 22.32 -13.71
C ASP A 219 55.20 21.31 -14.85
N ASP A 220 54.57 21.78 -15.93
CA ASP A 220 54.53 21.18 -17.27
C ASP A 220 53.38 20.20 -17.63
N ASP A 221 52.32 20.83 -18.15
CA ASP A 221 51.73 20.58 -19.48
C ASP A 221 51.74 19.15 -20.06
N ASP A 222 50.56 18.52 -20.10
CA ASP A 222 50.09 17.89 -21.33
C ASP A 222 48.55 17.73 -21.32
N ASN A 223 47.91 18.74 -21.92
CA ASN A 223 46.47 18.81 -22.20
C ASN A 223 46.08 17.74 -23.22
N ASN A 224 45.52 16.62 -22.76
CA ASN A 224 44.80 15.68 -23.62
C ASN A 224 43.43 15.33 -23.02
N ASN A 225 42.55 16.34 -22.98
CA ASN A 225 41.15 16.22 -22.56
C ASN A 225 40.32 15.48 -23.62
N ASN A 226 40.38 14.14 -23.56
CA ASN A 226 39.43 13.25 -24.23
C ASN A 226 38.07 13.32 -23.51
N ASN A 227 37.26 14.32 -23.88
CA ASN A 227 35.88 14.47 -23.43
C ASN A 227 35.04 13.26 -23.88
N LYS A 228 34.78 12.33 -22.94
CA LYS A 228 33.81 11.24 -23.11
C LYS A 228 32.39 11.81 -23.09
N GLU A 229 31.70 11.75 -24.22
CA GLU A 229 30.25 12.03 -24.31
C GLU A 229 29.46 10.96 -23.52
N ILE A 230 28.67 11.41 -22.54
CA ILE A 230 27.59 10.60 -21.95
C ILE A 230 26.32 10.83 -22.75
N THR A 231 25.63 9.76 -23.13
CA THR A 231 24.50 9.79 -24.08
C THR A 231 23.15 9.98 -23.38
N LEU A 232 22.19 10.60 -24.08
CA LEU A 232 20.79 10.80 -23.67
C LEU A 232 20.03 9.54 -23.22
N LEU A 233 20.59 8.34 -23.48
CA LEU A 233 20.09 7.07 -22.94
C LEU A 233 20.10 7.06 -21.40
N ASP A 234 21.11 7.67 -20.79
CA ASP A 234 21.27 7.73 -19.33
C ASP A 234 20.21 8.61 -18.67
N VAL A 235 19.74 9.64 -19.40
CA VAL A 235 18.63 10.51 -18.98
C VAL A 235 17.30 9.75 -19.05
N ALA A 236 17.08 8.94 -20.10
CA ALA A 236 15.85 8.19 -20.29
C ALA A 236 15.63 7.10 -19.23
N ILE A 237 16.70 6.46 -18.74
CA ILE A 237 16.64 5.43 -17.69
C ILE A 237 16.14 6.01 -16.34
N TYR A 238 16.34 7.31 -16.09
CA TYR A 238 15.92 7.95 -14.84
C TYR A 238 14.44 8.39 -14.84
N PHE A 239 13.80 8.49 -16.01
CA PHE A 239 12.45 9.04 -16.13
C PHE A 239 11.35 7.98 -16.14
N ASP A 240 10.24 8.27 -15.45
CA ASP A 240 8.98 7.59 -15.71
C ASP A 240 8.58 7.80 -17.18
N PHE A 241 8.44 6.70 -17.92
CA PHE A 241 8.08 6.67 -19.35
C PHE A 241 6.87 7.56 -19.68
N LYS A 242 5.95 7.72 -18.71
CA LYS A 242 4.76 8.57 -18.82
C LYS A 242 5.10 10.06 -18.91
N LEU A 243 6.08 10.52 -18.15
CA LEU A 243 6.57 11.90 -18.22
C LEU A 243 7.21 12.13 -19.59
N LEU A 244 8.09 11.23 -20.05
CA LEU A 244 8.70 11.28 -21.38
C LEU A 244 7.66 11.34 -22.51
N LYS A 245 6.63 10.49 -22.47
CA LYS A 245 5.54 10.48 -23.47
C LYS A 245 4.77 11.82 -23.48
N LYS A 246 4.48 12.38 -22.30
CA LYS A 246 3.85 13.71 -22.17
C LYS A 246 4.77 14.81 -22.68
N LEU A 247 6.05 14.78 -22.35
CA LEU A 247 7.04 15.76 -22.80
C LEU A 247 7.16 15.77 -24.32
N TYR A 248 7.21 14.59 -24.93
CA TYR A 248 7.22 14.44 -26.39
C TYR A 248 5.94 15.00 -27.02
N HIS A 249 4.77 14.62 -26.49
CA HIS A 249 3.48 15.00 -27.06
C HIS A 249 3.15 16.49 -26.88
N GLU A 250 3.49 17.10 -25.74
CA GLU A 250 3.15 18.50 -25.46
C GLU A 250 4.21 19.49 -25.96
N PHE A 251 5.49 19.12 -25.96
CA PHE A 251 6.57 20.07 -26.24
C PHE A 251 7.34 19.79 -27.54
N GLY A 252 7.08 18.66 -28.20
CA GLY A 252 7.74 18.32 -29.47
C GLY A 252 9.26 18.22 -29.33
N ILE A 253 9.77 17.90 -28.13
CA ILE A 253 11.20 17.68 -27.87
C ILE A 253 11.61 16.47 -28.70
N LYS A 254 12.13 16.75 -29.90
CA LYS A 254 12.79 15.76 -30.76
C LYS A 254 14.13 15.44 -30.12
N LEU A 255 14.12 14.50 -29.19
CA LEU A 255 15.33 13.85 -28.72
C LEU A 255 16.00 13.24 -29.96
N ASN A 256 17.25 13.63 -30.25
CA ASN A 256 18.08 13.02 -31.30
C ASN A 256 18.44 11.59 -30.85
N PHE A 257 17.43 10.72 -30.81
CA PHE A 257 17.63 9.30 -30.90
C PHE A 257 18.31 9.05 -32.24
N ASN A 258 19.26 8.10 -32.29
CA ASN A 258 19.63 7.43 -33.53
C ASN A 258 18.44 6.58 -34.01
N PHE A 259 17.33 7.27 -34.29
CA PHE A 259 16.09 6.80 -34.88
C PHE A 259 16.37 6.14 -36.22
N PHE A 260 17.54 6.36 -36.83
CA PHE A 260 17.96 5.61 -38.01
C PHE A 260 18.09 4.10 -37.75
N ILE A 261 18.53 3.67 -36.57
CA ILE A 261 18.67 2.24 -36.26
C ILE A 261 17.29 1.63 -35.97
N LEU A 262 16.50 2.28 -35.10
CA LEU A 262 15.13 1.84 -34.83
C LEU A 262 14.23 1.94 -36.06
N ARG A 263 14.38 2.94 -36.94
CA ARG A 263 13.64 3.05 -38.20
C ARG A 263 14.10 2.01 -39.21
N LYS A 264 15.39 1.64 -39.27
CA LYS A 264 15.86 0.60 -40.19
C LYS A 264 15.33 -0.78 -39.76
N GLU A 265 15.36 -1.09 -38.47
CA GLU A 265 14.74 -2.30 -37.92
C GLU A 265 13.21 -2.25 -38.03
N PHE A 266 12.57 -1.13 -37.70
CA PHE A 266 11.12 -0.98 -37.84
C PHE A 266 10.67 -0.99 -39.30
N LEU A 267 11.46 -0.51 -40.27
CA LEU A 267 11.18 -0.66 -41.70
C LEU A 267 11.44 -2.09 -42.19
N LYS A 268 12.38 -2.82 -41.57
CA LYS A 268 12.57 -4.25 -41.80
C LYS A 268 11.33 -5.02 -41.33
N TYR A 269 10.82 -4.72 -40.13
CA TYR A 269 9.58 -5.28 -39.61
C TYR A 269 8.33 -4.80 -40.35
N LYS A 270 8.28 -3.54 -40.79
CA LYS A 270 7.18 -3.04 -41.62
C LYS A 270 7.20 -3.68 -43.00
N LYS A 271 8.36 -4.00 -43.59
CA LYS A 271 8.42 -4.82 -44.82
C LYS A 271 7.91 -6.24 -44.57
N ILE A 272 8.23 -6.85 -43.43
CA ILE A 272 7.65 -8.14 -43.05
C ILE A 272 6.13 -8.03 -42.91
N PHE A 273 5.61 -6.98 -42.25
CA PHE A 273 4.17 -6.77 -42.09
C PHE A 273 3.44 -6.37 -43.38
N HIS A 274 4.08 -5.64 -44.30
CA HIS A 274 3.43 -5.26 -45.56
C HIS A 274 3.51 -6.35 -46.63
N CYS A 275 4.49 -7.26 -46.55
CA CYS A 275 4.49 -8.48 -47.36
C CYS A 275 3.47 -9.52 -46.88
N SER A 276 2.93 -9.40 -45.66
CA SER A 276 1.89 -10.31 -45.15
C SER A 276 0.45 -9.87 -45.46
N ASN A 277 0.22 -8.75 -46.16
CA ASN A 277 -1.14 -8.27 -46.46
C ASN A 277 -1.41 -7.97 -47.95
N SER A 278 -0.62 -8.53 -48.85
CA SER A 278 -0.87 -8.50 -50.29
C SER A 278 -1.08 -9.90 -50.85
N ASN A 279 -2.13 -10.59 -50.39
CA ASN A 279 -2.74 -11.65 -51.18
C ASN A 279 -3.82 -11.01 -52.07
N ASN A 280 -3.32 -10.52 -53.20
CA ASN A 280 -4.10 -10.34 -54.41
C ASN A 280 -4.64 -11.71 -54.83
N ASN A 281 -5.93 -11.96 -54.63
CA ASN A 281 -6.62 -13.02 -55.36
C ASN A 281 -6.97 -12.48 -56.76
N SER A 282 -5.95 -12.48 -57.62
CA SER A 282 -6.08 -12.27 -59.05
C SER A 282 -6.69 -13.50 -59.69
N ASN A 283 -8.03 -13.60 -59.67
CA ASN A 283 -8.74 -14.51 -60.57
C ASN A 283 -8.92 -13.81 -61.91
N ASN A 284 -7.98 -14.12 -62.82
CA ASN A 284 -8.12 -13.94 -64.25
C ASN A 284 -9.39 -14.66 -64.73
N ASN A 285 -10.40 -13.93 -65.18
CA ASN A 285 -11.40 -14.47 -66.08
C ASN A 285 -11.60 -13.48 -67.23
N SER A 286 -10.80 -13.70 -68.26
CA SER A 286 -10.93 -13.10 -69.58
C SER A 286 -12.27 -13.52 -70.17
N ASN A 287 -13.20 -12.59 -70.37
CA ASN A 287 -14.27 -12.76 -71.33
C ASN A 287 -14.69 -11.39 -71.88
N SER A 288 -14.00 -11.00 -72.94
CA SER A 288 -14.45 -10.03 -73.92
C SER A 288 -15.77 -10.51 -74.54
N ASN A 289 -16.85 -9.77 -74.35
CA ASN A 289 -17.95 -9.73 -75.32
C ASN A 289 -18.79 -8.47 -75.14
N SER A 290 -18.45 -7.48 -75.96
CA SER A 290 -19.36 -6.45 -76.44
C SER A 290 -20.55 -7.12 -77.13
N ASN A 291 -21.77 -6.92 -76.63
CA ASN A 291 -22.94 -6.80 -77.49
C ASN A 291 -24.11 -6.12 -76.77
N SER A 292 -24.44 -4.97 -77.36
CA SER A 292 -25.66 -4.20 -77.23
C SER A 292 -26.91 -4.96 -77.67
N ASN A 293 -28.04 -4.51 -77.13
CA ASN A 293 -29.43 -4.63 -77.61
C ASN A 293 -30.24 -5.90 -77.32
N SER A 294 -31.27 -5.65 -76.49
CA SER A 294 -32.69 -5.91 -76.78
C SER A 294 -33.08 -7.33 -77.21
N ASN A 295 -33.65 -8.11 -76.28
CA ASN A 295 -35.06 -8.49 -76.41
C ASN A 295 -35.57 -9.28 -75.21
N SER A 296 -36.71 -8.83 -74.74
CA SER A 296 -37.70 -9.55 -73.95
C SER A 296 -38.06 -10.88 -74.61
N ASN A 297 -37.97 -12.00 -73.87
CA ASN A 297 -39.00 -13.03 -73.92
C ASN A 297 -38.82 -14.09 -72.82
N SER A 298 -39.86 -14.14 -72.01
CA SER A 298 -40.40 -15.28 -71.26
C SER A 298 -40.20 -16.65 -71.92
N ASN A 299 -39.69 -17.64 -71.17
CA ASN A 299 -40.36 -18.92 -70.94
C ASN A 299 -39.55 -19.84 -70.01
N SER A 300 -40.20 -20.19 -68.89
CA SER A 300 -40.52 -21.55 -68.43
C SER A 300 -39.47 -22.67 -68.44
N ASN A 301 -39.48 -23.37 -67.30
CA ASN A 301 -39.36 -24.82 -67.15
C ASN A 301 -37.98 -25.45 -66.88
N SER A 302 -37.82 -25.77 -65.58
CA SER A 302 -37.53 -27.12 -65.03
C SER A 302 -36.27 -27.86 -65.49
N ASN A 303 -35.34 -28.09 -64.55
CA ASN A 303 -34.83 -29.44 -64.29
C ASN A 303 -33.98 -29.54 -63.01
N SER A 304 -34.53 -30.28 -62.03
CA SER A 304 -33.98 -31.55 -61.53
C SER A 304 -32.48 -31.63 -61.20
N ASN A 305 -32.14 -31.73 -59.91
CA ASN A 305 -31.07 -32.62 -59.40
C ASN A 305 -31.12 -32.69 -57.86
N SER A 306 -31.63 -33.80 -57.28
CA SER A 306 -30.90 -35.03 -56.85
C SER A 306 -30.23 -34.83 -55.48
N ASN A 307 -30.86 -35.16 -54.33
CA ASN A 307 -31.24 -36.47 -53.75
C ASN A 307 -30.04 -37.33 -53.27
N SER A 308 -29.72 -37.24 -51.97
CA SER A 308 -28.93 -38.19 -51.14
C SER A 308 -28.95 -37.65 -49.69
N ASN A 309 -29.75 -38.08 -48.70
CA ASN A 309 -30.25 -39.38 -48.24
C ASN A 309 -29.22 -40.19 -47.42
N SER A 310 -29.24 -40.03 -46.09
CA SER A 310 -28.77 -40.94 -45.01
C SER A 310 -28.75 -40.15 -43.68
N ASN A 311 -29.80 -40.07 -42.87
CA ASN A 311 -30.63 -41.09 -42.18
C ASN A 311 -29.98 -41.66 -40.90
N SER A 312 -30.86 -41.82 -39.90
CA SER A 312 -30.72 -42.49 -38.59
C SER A 312 -30.13 -41.70 -37.40
N ASN A 313 -30.69 -41.73 -36.18
CA ASN A 313 -32.04 -42.01 -35.65
C ASN A 313 -31.99 -41.78 -34.12
N SER A 314 -33.17 -41.55 -33.50
CA SER A 314 -33.52 -41.85 -32.07
C SER A 314 -33.04 -40.92 -30.94
N ASN A 315 -33.79 -40.68 -29.86
CA ASN A 315 -35.23 -40.56 -29.60
C ASN A 315 -35.42 -40.00 -28.17
N ASN A 316 -36.62 -39.46 -27.92
CA ASN A 316 -37.34 -39.25 -26.65
C ASN A 316 -37.12 -37.92 -25.89
N ASN A 317 -38.09 -37.00 -25.85
CA ASN A 317 -39.48 -37.00 -25.31
C ASN A 317 -39.60 -36.66 -23.81
N ASN A 318 -40.06 -35.43 -23.54
CA ASN A 318 -41.05 -35.01 -22.53
C ASN A 318 -41.09 -33.46 -22.54
N ASN A 319 -41.99 -32.76 -23.24
CA ASN A 319 -43.46 -32.70 -23.14
C ASN A 319 -43.96 -32.16 -21.79
N ASN A 320 -44.21 -30.84 -21.69
CA ASN A 320 -45.50 -30.32 -21.19
C ASN A 320 -45.66 -28.78 -21.27
N ASN A 321 -46.76 -28.39 -21.93
CA ASN A 321 -47.68 -27.27 -21.66
C ASN A 321 -47.28 -25.79 -21.80
N ASN A 322 -47.36 -25.32 -23.04
CA ASN A 322 -48.40 -24.42 -23.60
C ASN A 322 -49.29 -23.53 -22.70
N ASN A 323 -49.57 -22.34 -23.29
CA ASN A 323 -50.68 -21.38 -23.10
C ASN A 323 -50.58 -20.38 -21.92
N ASN A 324 -50.85 -19.07 -22.07
CA ASN A 324 -51.45 -18.30 -23.15
C ASN A 324 -51.14 -16.79 -22.99
N ASN A 325 -50.89 -16.12 -24.12
CA ASN A 325 -51.10 -14.70 -24.44
C ASN A 325 -51.89 -13.83 -23.44
N ASN A 326 -51.38 -12.62 -23.12
CA ASN A 326 -52.05 -11.41 -23.60
C ASN A 326 -51.16 -10.14 -23.59
N ASN A 327 -51.22 -9.43 -24.71
CA ASN A 327 -50.64 -8.12 -24.99
C ASN A 327 -51.05 -7.05 -23.98
N ASN A 328 -50.11 -6.19 -23.57
CA ASN A 328 -50.42 -4.77 -23.56
C ASN A 328 -49.20 -3.90 -23.86
N ASN A 329 -49.24 -3.33 -25.07
CA ASN A 329 -48.45 -2.21 -25.53
C ASN A 329 -48.54 -1.04 -24.55
N ASN A 330 -47.41 -0.50 -24.12
CA ASN A 330 -47.31 0.96 -24.07
C ASN A 330 -45.87 1.42 -24.32
N ASN A 331 -45.67 1.88 -25.56
CA ASN A 331 -44.59 2.74 -26.00
C ASN A 331 -44.42 3.91 -25.02
N ASN A 332 -43.25 4.05 -24.40
CA ASN A 332 -42.74 5.39 -24.16
C ASN A 332 -41.23 5.43 -24.37
N ASN A 333 -40.92 5.85 -25.59
CA ASN A 333 -39.62 6.17 -26.12
C ASN A 333 -39.10 7.41 -25.38
N ASN A 334 -38.11 7.28 -24.50
CA ASN A 334 -37.28 8.43 -24.14
C ASN A 334 -35.81 8.05 -23.92
N ASN A 335 -35.16 8.06 -25.07
CA ASN A 335 -33.74 8.20 -25.37
C ASN A 335 -32.95 8.96 -24.27
N ASN A 336 -32.22 8.26 -23.40
CA ASN A 336 -31.17 8.88 -22.58
C ASN A 336 -29.90 8.02 -22.59
N ASN A 337 -29.22 8.11 -23.72
CA ASN A 337 -28.02 7.38 -24.08
C ASN A 337 -26.80 8.08 -23.46
N ASN A 338 -26.49 7.84 -22.17
CA ASN A 338 -25.31 8.47 -21.57
C ASN A 338 -24.75 7.77 -20.31
N ASN A 339 -24.48 6.47 -20.36
CA ASN A 339 -23.83 5.76 -19.24
C ASN A 339 -22.75 4.77 -19.70
N ASN A 340 -21.67 5.28 -20.32
CA ASN A 340 -20.53 4.44 -20.70
C ASN A 340 -19.17 5.07 -20.30
N LYS A 341 -19.05 5.56 -19.05
CA LYS A 341 -17.86 6.25 -18.53
C LYS A 341 -17.03 5.48 -17.48
N ASN A 342 -17.32 4.21 -17.19
CA ASN A 342 -16.58 3.45 -16.18
C ASN A 342 -15.34 2.68 -16.67
N ASN A 343 -14.94 2.81 -17.94
CA ASN A 343 -13.84 1.99 -18.51
C ASN A 343 -12.40 2.54 -18.29
N LYS A 344 -12.16 3.52 -17.41
CA LYS A 344 -10.83 4.14 -17.26
C LYS A 344 -9.89 3.49 -16.25
N ASN A 345 -10.36 2.64 -15.34
CA ASN A 345 -9.47 2.00 -14.35
C ASN A 345 -8.57 0.92 -14.97
N ASN A 346 -8.98 0.27 -16.06
CA ASN A 346 -8.22 -0.83 -16.67
C ASN A 346 -6.86 -0.37 -17.28
N ASN A 347 -6.69 0.92 -17.62
CA ASN A 347 -5.47 1.38 -18.27
C ASN A 347 -4.25 1.51 -17.34
N LYS A 348 -4.44 1.70 -16.03
CA LYS A 348 -3.31 1.77 -15.09
C LYS A 348 -2.69 0.40 -14.84
N GLU A 349 -3.53 -0.63 -14.80
CA GLU A 349 -3.12 -2.01 -14.56
C GLU A 349 -2.29 -2.56 -15.74
N PHE A 350 -2.69 -2.26 -16.98
CA PHE A 350 -1.90 -2.56 -18.17
C PHE A 350 -0.50 -1.90 -18.16
N GLU A 351 -0.39 -0.66 -17.66
CA GLU A 351 0.89 0.09 -17.64
C GLU A 351 1.90 -0.51 -16.65
N ILE A 352 1.45 -1.03 -15.51
CA ILE A 352 2.31 -1.69 -14.51
C ILE A 352 2.82 -3.03 -15.06
N ASN A 353 1.94 -3.79 -15.71
CA ASN A 353 2.28 -5.10 -16.29
C ASN A 353 3.35 -4.98 -17.38
N GLU A 354 3.24 -4.00 -18.27
CA GLU A 354 4.22 -3.80 -19.34
C GLU A 354 5.61 -3.42 -18.81
N LYS A 355 5.68 -2.58 -17.77
CA LYS A 355 6.94 -2.19 -17.13
C LYS A 355 7.63 -3.38 -16.46
N PHE A 356 6.88 -4.20 -15.74
CA PHE A 356 7.43 -5.39 -15.09
C PHE A 356 7.90 -6.43 -16.11
N ILE A 357 7.10 -6.71 -17.14
CA ILE A 357 7.46 -7.63 -18.22
C ILE A 357 8.76 -7.20 -18.90
N ASN A 358 8.90 -5.90 -19.21
CA ASN A 358 10.10 -5.38 -19.85
C ASN A 358 11.32 -5.43 -18.92
N PHE A 359 11.14 -5.24 -17.61
CA PHE A 359 12.19 -5.44 -16.61
C PHE A 359 12.69 -6.89 -16.63
N ILE A 360 11.80 -7.88 -16.55
CA ILE A 360 12.16 -9.30 -16.58
C ILE A 360 12.88 -9.67 -17.88
N LYS A 361 12.38 -9.23 -19.04
CA LYS A 361 13.04 -9.48 -20.33
C LYS A 361 14.45 -8.90 -20.36
N SER A 362 14.62 -7.69 -19.84
CA SER A 362 15.92 -7.01 -19.78
C SER A 362 16.89 -7.74 -18.85
N SER A 363 16.42 -8.18 -17.69
CA SER A 363 17.21 -8.94 -16.71
C SER A 363 17.65 -10.28 -17.29
N LEU A 364 16.74 -11.09 -17.84
CA LEU A 364 17.05 -12.38 -18.47
C LEU A 364 18.03 -12.23 -19.64
N PHE A 365 17.81 -11.24 -20.51
CA PHE A 365 18.71 -10.97 -21.62
C PHE A 365 20.10 -10.58 -21.13
N LEU A 366 20.19 -9.72 -20.12
CA LEU A 366 21.48 -9.32 -19.59
C LEU A 366 22.20 -10.46 -18.86
N SER A 367 21.49 -11.27 -18.06
CA SER A 367 22.05 -12.47 -17.43
C SER A 367 22.60 -13.43 -18.49
N SER A 368 21.91 -13.59 -19.62
CA SER A 368 22.42 -14.42 -20.74
C SER A 368 23.74 -13.90 -21.32
N ILE A 369 23.93 -12.58 -21.37
CA ILE A 369 25.16 -11.95 -21.87
C ILE A 369 26.26 -12.05 -20.81
N VAL A 370 25.96 -11.67 -19.57
CA VAL A 370 26.94 -11.58 -18.48
C VAL A 370 27.49 -12.95 -18.12
N PHE A 371 26.62 -13.96 -18.00
CA PHE A 371 27.03 -15.30 -17.60
C PHE A 371 27.35 -16.21 -18.79
N ARG A 372 27.18 -15.73 -20.04
CA ARG A 372 27.32 -16.53 -21.28
C ARG A 372 26.55 -17.86 -21.23
N ASN A 373 25.43 -17.89 -20.49
CA ASN A 373 24.70 -19.12 -20.21
C ASN A 373 23.43 -19.18 -21.08
N GLN A 374 23.41 -20.16 -22.00
CA GLN A 374 22.31 -20.37 -22.93
C GLN A 374 20.98 -20.70 -22.23
N LYS A 375 21.00 -21.18 -20.98
CA LYS A 375 19.78 -21.47 -20.22
C LYS A 375 18.93 -20.21 -19.97
N TYR A 376 19.53 -19.04 -19.70
CA TYR A 376 18.76 -17.79 -19.57
C TYR A 376 18.11 -17.39 -20.89
N LEU A 377 18.76 -17.67 -22.02
CA LEU A 377 18.18 -17.42 -23.34
C LEU A 377 17.00 -18.36 -23.61
N ALA A 378 17.09 -19.63 -23.19
CA ALA A 378 15.97 -20.58 -23.24
C ALA A 378 14.79 -20.12 -22.35
N ILE A 379 15.06 -19.65 -21.13
CA ILE A 379 14.03 -19.08 -20.25
C ILE A 379 13.40 -17.84 -20.88
N LEU A 380 14.20 -16.94 -21.46
CA LEU A 380 13.70 -15.76 -22.16
C LEU A 380 12.81 -16.13 -23.36
N LYS A 381 13.20 -17.15 -24.13
CA LYS A 381 12.38 -17.68 -25.24
C LYS A 381 11.06 -18.25 -24.72
N LYS A 382 11.09 -19.09 -23.68
CA LYS A 382 9.88 -19.68 -23.05
C LYS A 382 8.98 -18.60 -22.44
N PHE A 383 9.55 -17.59 -21.78
CA PHE A 383 8.82 -16.44 -21.24
C PHE A 383 8.16 -15.60 -22.34
N ASN A 384 8.88 -15.30 -23.43
CA ASN A 384 8.30 -14.60 -24.59
C ASN A 384 7.19 -15.41 -25.26
N TYR A 385 7.35 -16.73 -25.37
CA TYR A 385 6.32 -17.62 -25.90
C TYR A 385 5.04 -17.56 -25.04
N LEU A 386 5.17 -17.68 -23.72
CA LEU A 386 4.06 -17.59 -22.78
C LEU A 386 3.36 -16.23 -22.82
N LEU A 387 4.11 -15.13 -22.94
CA LEU A 387 3.53 -13.79 -23.09
C LEU A 387 2.79 -13.62 -24.42
N ASN A 388 3.34 -14.15 -25.52
CA ASN A 388 2.68 -14.10 -26.81
C ASN A 388 1.39 -14.94 -26.81
N PHE A 389 1.41 -16.10 -26.15
CA PHE A 389 0.23 -16.94 -25.95
C PHE A 389 -0.88 -16.21 -25.18
N ASN A 390 -0.52 -15.42 -24.16
CA ASN A 390 -1.50 -14.60 -23.44
C ASN A 390 -2.21 -13.58 -24.34
N ASN A 391 -1.48 -12.99 -25.28
CA ASN A 391 -1.97 -11.91 -26.12
C ASN A 391 -2.75 -12.43 -27.34
N ASN A 392 -2.47 -13.66 -27.80
CA ASN A 392 -3.04 -14.23 -29.02
C ASN A 392 -3.84 -15.51 -28.70
N LYS A 393 -5.14 -15.38 -28.39
CA LYS A 393 -6.02 -16.50 -28.02
C LYS A 393 -6.23 -17.56 -29.11
N GLU A 394 -5.89 -17.30 -30.37
CA GLU A 394 -6.30 -18.11 -31.54
C GLU A 394 -5.24 -19.04 -32.15
N LEU A 395 -4.02 -19.13 -31.61
CA LEU A 395 -2.98 -19.96 -32.24
C LEU A 395 -2.55 -21.14 -31.36
N LEU A 396 -2.73 -22.33 -31.94
CA LEU A 396 -2.18 -23.65 -31.58
C LEU A 396 -3.06 -24.53 -30.67
N LEU A 397 -4.10 -25.11 -31.28
CA LEU A 397 -4.39 -26.53 -31.09
C LEU A 397 -3.33 -27.33 -31.86
N ASN A 398 -2.62 -28.23 -31.18
CA ASN A 398 -1.72 -29.30 -31.66
C ASN A 398 -0.19 -29.09 -31.45
N ASN A 399 0.32 -29.81 -30.45
CA ASN A 399 1.62 -30.52 -30.31
C ASN A 399 2.99 -29.84 -30.48
N ASP A 400 3.11 -28.54 -30.74
CA ASP A 400 4.43 -27.93 -30.95
C ASP A 400 5.28 -27.68 -29.68
N PHE A 401 4.75 -27.92 -28.48
CA PHE A 401 5.49 -27.67 -27.24
C PHE A 401 6.72 -28.58 -27.06
N TYR A 402 6.65 -29.82 -27.56
CA TYR A 402 7.73 -30.81 -27.43
C TYR A 402 8.87 -30.61 -28.45
N LEU A 403 8.65 -29.85 -29.53
CA LEU A 403 9.64 -29.68 -30.61
C LEU A 403 10.70 -28.60 -30.32
N LEU A 404 10.37 -27.62 -29.47
CA LEU A 404 11.27 -26.52 -29.09
C LEU A 404 12.50 -26.98 -28.31
N GLU A 405 12.45 -28.12 -27.63
CA GLU A 405 13.58 -28.61 -26.83
C GLU A 405 14.67 -29.31 -27.66
N LYS A 406 14.34 -29.84 -28.84
CA LYS A 406 15.27 -30.63 -29.67
C LYS A 406 15.93 -29.89 -30.82
N GLN A 407 15.25 -28.94 -31.48
CA GLN A 407 15.76 -28.36 -32.73
C GLN A 407 16.78 -27.22 -32.54
N ASP A 408 16.73 -26.50 -31.42
CA ASP A 408 17.61 -25.34 -31.21
C ASP A 408 19.06 -25.71 -30.85
N LEU A 409 19.36 -26.96 -30.47
CA LEU A 409 20.71 -27.40 -30.14
C LEU A 409 21.62 -27.63 -31.37
N ILE A 410 21.05 -27.86 -32.56
CA ILE A 410 21.83 -28.27 -33.75
C ILE A 410 22.38 -27.09 -34.56
N PHE A 411 21.76 -25.90 -34.48
CA PHE A 411 22.14 -24.77 -35.33
C PHE A 411 23.30 -23.89 -34.80
N ILE A 412 23.88 -24.20 -33.63
CA ILE A 412 24.68 -23.23 -32.85
C ILE A 412 26.19 -23.23 -33.17
N ASN A 413 26.72 -24.17 -33.95
CA ASN A 413 28.18 -24.29 -34.17
C ASN A 413 28.80 -23.36 -35.24
N LYS A 414 28.08 -22.38 -35.82
CA LYS A 414 28.63 -21.57 -36.94
C LYS A 414 28.91 -20.09 -36.66
N ASP A 415 28.52 -19.52 -35.53
CA ASP A 415 28.60 -18.05 -35.32
C ASP A 415 29.64 -17.56 -34.28
N GLU A 416 30.54 -18.43 -33.79
CA GLU A 416 31.62 -18.03 -32.87
C GLU A 416 32.56 -16.96 -33.44
N GLN A 417 32.74 -16.88 -34.77
CA GLN A 417 33.63 -15.89 -35.38
C GLN A 417 33.06 -14.46 -35.35
N PHE A 418 31.74 -14.28 -35.23
CA PHE A 418 31.12 -12.96 -35.26
C PHE A 418 31.24 -12.22 -33.91
N ILE A 419 31.27 -12.95 -32.80
CA ILE A 419 31.26 -12.38 -31.44
C ILE A 419 32.64 -11.87 -31.02
N ASN A 420 33.74 -12.45 -31.53
CA ASN A 420 35.10 -12.09 -31.12
C ASN A 420 35.53 -10.65 -31.52
N ASN A 421 34.95 -10.05 -32.56
CA ASN A 421 35.49 -8.81 -33.13
C ASN A 421 34.88 -7.49 -32.60
N LYS A 422 33.92 -7.49 -31.66
CA LYS A 422 33.32 -6.23 -31.18
C LYS A 422 33.16 -6.04 -29.66
N CYS A 423 33.57 -7.00 -28.82
CA CYS A 423 33.24 -6.94 -27.39
C CYS A 423 34.23 -6.20 -26.46
N ASN A 424 35.18 -5.42 -27.00
CA ASN A 424 35.94 -4.48 -26.17
C ASN A 424 35.24 -3.12 -26.14
N LYS A 425 34.32 -2.94 -25.17
CA LYS A 425 33.83 -1.69 -24.57
C LYS A 425 32.38 -1.87 -24.14
N GLN A 426 32.12 -1.97 -22.84
CA GLN A 426 31.00 -1.31 -22.13
C GLN A 426 30.78 -1.96 -20.75
N GLN A 427 31.16 -1.22 -19.71
CA GLN A 427 30.70 -1.36 -18.33
C GLN A 427 30.22 0.03 -17.88
N ASN A 428 29.02 0.12 -17.30
CA ASN A 428 28.63 1.00 -16.18
C ASN A 428 27.10 1.18 -16.12
N ASN A 429 26.47 0.65 -15.07
CA ASN A 429 25.15 1.07 -14.59
C ASN A 429 25.02 0.71 -13.10
N LYS A 430 24.68 1.62 -12.18
CA LYS A 430 25.09 1.55 -10.75
C LYS A 430 24.35 0.55 -9.82
N PHE A 431 23.16 0.09 -10.20
CA PHE A 431 22.40 -0.94 -9.45
C PHE A 431 22.62 -2.33 -10.04
N LEU A 432 22.61 -2.40 -11.37
CA LEU A 432 23.06 -3.57 -12.11
C LEU A 432 24.57 -3.81 -11.96
N SER A 433 25.36 -2.80 -11.67
CA SER A 433 26.75 -2.97 -11.30
C SER A 433 26.89 -3.45 -9.88
N LYS A 434 25.85 -3.50 -9.02
CA LYS A 434 25.96 -4.20 -7.74
C LYS A 434 25.75 -5.70 -7.94
N ILE A 435 24.77 -6.11 -8.75
CA ILE A 435 24.60 -7.53 -9.15
C ILE A 435 25.80 -8.00 -10.00
N VAL A 436 26.24 -7.17 -10.96
CA VAL A 436 27.42 -7.44 -11.78
C VAL A 436 28.73 -7.21 -11.01
N LEU A 437 28.85 -6.28 -10.05
CA LEU A 437 30.03 -6.24 -9.16
C LEU A 437 30.07 -7.50 -8.31
N PHE A 438 28.95 -8.02 -7.81
CA PHE A 438 29.00 -9.26 -7.03
C PHE A 438 29.52 -10.41 -7.89
N GLY A 439 29.07 -10.51 -9.15
CA GLY A 439 29.64 -11.45 -10.11
C GLY A 439 31.13 -11.18 -10.44
N VAL A 440 31.54 -9.92 -10.58
CA VAL A 440 32.90 -9.53 -11.01
C VAL A 440 33.91 -9.54 -9.86
N LEU A 441 33.52 -9.15 -8.65
CA LEU A 441 34.36 -9.18 -7.46
C LEU A 441 34.71 -10.63 -7.09
N ASN A 442 33.76 -11.57 -7.23
CA ASN A 442 34.04 -12.97 -6.96
C ASN A 442 34.88 -13.64 -8.07
N LEU A 443 34.77 -13.21 -9.33
CA LEU A 443 35.73 -13.63 -10.37
C LEU A 443 37.14 -13.12 -10.05
N ASN A 444 37.29 -11.92 -9.49
CA ASN A 444 38.59 -11.43 -9.04
C ASN A 444 39.11 -12.18 -7.82
N ASN A 445 38.27 -12.59 -6.88
CA ASN A 445 38.71 -13.41 -5.74
C ASN A 445 39.10 -14.83 -6.16
N ASN A 446 38.35 -15.45 -7.08
CA ASN A 446 38.75 -16.74 -7.64
C ASN A 446 40.02 -16.63 -8.49
N TYR A 447 40.19 -15.55 -9.24
CA TYR A 447 41.43 -15.29 -9.98
C TYR A 447 42.62 -15.01 -9.04
N ASN A 448 42.41 -14.28 -7.95
CA ASN A 448 43.45 -14.00 -6.95
C ASN A 448 43.79 -15.24 -6.12
N ASN A 449 42.82 -16.11 -5.80
CA ASN A 449 43.09 -17.40 -5.17
C ASN A 449 43.86 -18.33 -6.11
N TYR A 450 43.57 -18.29 -7.42
CA TYR A 450 44.36 -18.99 -8.43
C TYR A 450 45.78 -18.41 -8.57
N LYS A 451 45.93 -17.09 -8.46
CA LYS A 451 47.23 -16.39 -8.55
C LYS A 451 48.07 -16.56 -7.29
N ASN A 452 47.46 -16.62 -6.11
CA ASN A 452 48.13 -16.80 -4.83
C ASN A 452 48.54 -18.26 -4.59
N LYS A 453 47.80 -19.25 -5.13
CA LYS A 453 48.29 -20.64 -5.17
C LYS A 453 49.59 -20.82 -5.97
N ASN A 454 49.99 -19.83 -6.80
CA ASN A 454 51.26 -19.84 -7.54
C ASN A 454 52.32 -18.87 -7.00
N LYS A 455 52.17 -18.35 -5.78
CA LYS A 455 53.23 -17.57 -5.11
C LYS A 455 53.43 -18.03 -3.67
N ASN A 456 53.75 -19.32 -3.51
CA ASN A 456 54.32 -19.85 -2.26
C ASN A 456 55.82 -20.03 -2.46
N ASN A 457 56.60 -19.03 -2.03
CA ASN A 457 57.90 -19.23 -1.40
C ASN A 457 58.37 -17.90 -0.79
N ASN A 458 58.79 -18.02 0.47
CA ASN A 458 59.53 -17.07 1.30
C ASN A 458 58.73 -16.40 2.41
N ASN A 459 58.96 -17.02 3.57
CA ASN A 459 58.63 -16.67 4.95
C ASN A 459 59.05 -15.26 5.37
N SER A 460 58.42 -14.88 6.49
CA SER A 460 58.79 -13.91 7.53
C SER A 460 58.16 -12.53 7.39
N ASP A 461 56.96 -12.37 7.98
CA ASP A 461 56.51 -11.18 8.74
C ASP A 461 55.10 -11.42 9.33
N ASP A 462 54.88 -12.55 10.01
CA ASP A 462 53.54 -13.01 10.43
C ASP A 462 53.01 -12.42 11.75
N GLU A 463 53.79 -11.61 12.48
CA GLU A 463 53.33 -11.16 13.82
C GLU A 463 52.58 -9.81 13.80
N ILE A 464 52.81 -8.95 12.81
CA ILE A 464 52.06 -7.68 12.66
C ILE A 464 50.78 -7.88 11.84
N LYS A 465 50.71 -8.95 11.04
CA LYS A 465 49.60 -9.22 10.13
C LYS A 465 48.36 -9.77 10.84
N ASN A 466 48.55 -10.58 11.88
CA ASN A 466 47.42 -11.22 12.58
C ASN A 466 46.61 -10.23 13.45
N ASN A 467 47.27 -9.27 14.13
CA ASN A 467 46.55 -8.28 14.95
C ASN A 467 45.75 -7.25 14.14
N TRP A 468 46.05 -7.07 12.85
CA TRP A 468 45.30 -6.14 11.99
C TRP A 468 44.13 -6.81 11.28
N LEU A 469 44.24 -8.11 10.96
CA LEU A 469 43.16 -8.89 10.34
C LEU A 469 41.98 -9.08 11.30
N ASP A 470 42.22 -9.38 12.58
CA ASP A 470 41.15 -9.57 13.56
C ASP A 470 40.33 -8.29 13.82
N SER A 471 40.93 -7.11 13.60
CA SER A 471 40.24 -5.81 13.74
C SER A 471 39.33 -5.47 12.55
N ILE A 472 39.53 -6.10 11.40
CA ILE A 472 38.77 -5.80 10.17
C ILE A 472 37.62 -6.81 10.01
N GLU A 473 37.83 -8.09 10.29
CA GLU A 473 36.76 -9.11 10.19
C GLU A 473 35.57 -8.77 11.10
N ASN A 474 35.82 -8.31 12.34
CA ASN A 474 34.73 -7.99 13.27
C ASN A 474 33.89 -6.75 12.89
N LYS A 475 34.33 -5.91 11.95
CA LYS A 475 33.57 -4.73 11.50
C LYS A 475 32.85 -4.93 10.17
N GLU A 476 33.33 -5.85 9.33
CA GLU A 476 32.69 -6.13 8.04
C GLU A 476 31.45 -7.03 8.22
N GLU A 477 31.41 -7.90 9.22
CA GLU A 477 30.25 -8.79 9.45
C GLU A 477 28.94 -8.02 9.78
N GLU A 478 29.00 -6.98 10.62
CA GLU A 478 27.79 -6.21 11.00
C GLU A 478 27.22 -5.37 9.84
N GLU A 479 28.08 -4.79 8.99
CA GLU A 479 27.63 -4.00 7.83
C GLU A 479 27.11 -4.89 6.69
N GLU A 480 27.70 -6.07 6.50
CA GLU A 480 27.22 -7.04 5.51
C GLU A 480 25.85 -7.60 5.84
N GLU A 481 25.56 -7.88 7.12
CA GLU A 481 24.27 -8.44 7.53
C GLU A 481 23.12 -7.44 7.30
N GLY A 482 23.38 -6.15 7.53
CA GLY A 482 22.45 -5.06 7.23
C GLY A 482 22.19 -4.87 5.72
N GLU A 483 23.21 -4.99 4.87
CA GLU A 483 23.03 -4.94 3.41
C GLU A 483 22.31 -6.18 2.87
N LYS A 484 22.64 -7.39 3.36
CA LYS A 484 21.96 -8.65 3.01
C LYS A 484 20.47 -8.57 3.29
N LYS A 485 20.08 -8.10 4.48
CA LYS A 485 18.67 -7.93 4.89
C LYS A 485 17.90 -6.97 3.96
N ASN A 486 18.55 -5.89 3.49
CA ASN A 486 17.94 -4.93 2.57
C ASN A 486 17.73 -5.48 1.14
N ILE A 487 18.63 -6.34 0.65
CA ILE A 487 18.45 -6.99 -0.66
C ILE A 487 17.27 -7.96 -0.62
N ILE A 488 17.17 -8.77 0.45
CA ILE A 488 16.07 -9.71 0.66
C ILE A 488 14.72 -8.97 0.75
N LEU A 489 14.65 -7.87 1.51
CA LEU A 489 13.45 -7.03 1.61
C LEU A 489 13.03 -6.44 0.25
N ASN A 490 13.99 -5.99 -0.56
CA ASN A 490 13.70 -5.47 -1.90
C ASN A 490 13.22 -6.55 -2.88
N LEU A 491 13.79 -7.76 -2.81
CA LEU A 491 13.32 -8.88 -3.63
C LEU A 491 11.91 -9.31 -3.21
N LYS A 492 11.62 -9.43 -1.91
CA LYS A 492 10.26 -9.71 -1.40
C LYS A 492 9.23 -8.70 -1.94
N GLY A 493 9.50 -7.40 -1.83
CA GLY A 493 8.62 -6.37 -2.37
C GLY A 493 8.46 -6.43 -3.91
N LYS A 494 9.47 -6.91 -4.64
CA LYS A 494 9.38 -7.14 -6.10
C LYS A 494 8.59 -8.40 -6.46
N PHE A 495 8.56 -9.41 -5.59
CA PHE A 495 7.67 -10.57 -5.75
C PHE A 495 6.22 -10.21 -5.45
N GLU A 496 5.96 -9.28 -4.53
CA GLU A 496 4.61 -8.71 -4.33
C GLU A 496 4.13 -7.97 -5.59
N ASP A 497 5.02 -7.29 -6.33
CA ASP A 497 4.68 -6.68 -7.64
C ASP A 497 4.16 -7.72 -8.67
N LEU A 498 4.56 -9.01 -8.58
CA LEU A 498 4.01 -10.07 -9.44
C LEU A 498 2.53 -10.35 -9.15
N GLU A 499 2.06 -10.06 -7.93
CA GLU A 499 0.65 -10.23 -7.58
C GLU A 499 -0.25 -9.20 -8.26
N LEU A 500 0.30 -8.02 -8.55
CA LEU A 500 -0.38 -6.96 -9.31
C LEU A 500 -0.60 -7.33 -10.78
N ILE A 501 0.12 -8.33 -11.30
CA ILE A 501 -0.08 -8.83 -12.66
C ILE A 501 -1.30 -9.74 -12.67
N LYS A 502 -2.44 -9.18 -13.05
CA LYS A 502 -3.62 -9.97 -13.42
C LYS A 502 -3.37 -10.69 -14.73
N PHE A 503 -2.99 -11.96 -14.62
CA PHE A 503 -3.09 -12.89 -15.74
C PHE A 503 -4.53 -13.35 -15.85
N GLU A 504 -5.15 -13.21 -17.02
CA GLU A 504 -6.49 -13.76 -17.27
C GLU A 504 -6.52 -15.29 -17.13
N ASN A 505 -5.38 -15.94 -17.45
CA ASN A 505 -5.23 -17.38 -17.40
C ASN A 505 -4.40 -17.81 -16.17
N PHE A 506 -5.03 -18.54 -15.25
CA PHE A 506 -4.38 -19.10 -14.06
C PHE A 506 -3.15 -19.95 -14.40
N ASN A 507 -3.23 -20.80 -15.43
CA ASN A 507 -2.13 -21.67 -15.85
C ASN A 507 -0.94 -20.85 -16.36
N LEU A 508 -1.19 -19.71 -17.03
CA LEU A 508 -0.14 -18.83 -17.48
C LEU A 508 0.56 -18.13 -16.30
N LYS A 509 -0.20 -17.62 -15.32
CA LYS A 509 0.36 -17.03 -14.09
C LYS A 509 1.29 -18.03 -13.41
N ARG A 510 0.80 -19.26 -13.26
CA ARG A 510 1.53 -20.38 -12.68
C ARG A 510 2.83 -20.63 -13.43
N GLU A 511 2.77 -20.83 -14.75
CA GLU A 511 3.96 -21.12 -15.55
C GLU A 511 4.99 -19.98 -15.55
N ILE A 512 4.54 -18.72 -15.58
CA ILE A 512 5.44 -17.56 -15.49
C ILE A 512 6.09 -17.48 -14.12
N LYS A 513 5.33 -17.61 -13.03
CA LYS A 513 5.93 -17.65 -11.70
C LYS A 513 6.87 -18.84 -11.55
N ARG A 514 6.51 -20.02 -12.08
CA ARG A 514 7.35 -21.22 -12.07
C ARG A 514 8.67 -20.99 -12.79
N LEU A 515 8.63 -20.36 -13.96
CA LEU A 515 9.81 -19.99 -14.73
C LEU A 515 10.70 -19.00 -14.00
N LEU A 516 10.12 -17.98 -13.38
CA LEU A 516 10.89 -16.94 -12.69
C LEU A 516 11.45 -17.41 -11.35
N ILE A 517 10.73 -18.28 -10.66
CA ILE A 517 11.15 -18.83 -9.39
C ILE A 517 12.08 -20.01 -9.63
N PHE A 518 11.59 -21.09 -10.22
CA PHE A 518 12.37 -22.33 -10.29
C PHE A 518 13.31 -22.35 -11.47
N ASP A 519 12.90 -21.96 -12.67
CA ASP A 519 13.84 -22.07 -13.80
C ASP A 519 14.93 -20.98 -13.71
N TYR A 520 14.59 -19.75 -13.33
CA TYR A 520 15.54 -18.64 -13.26
C TYR A 520 16.35 -18.63 -11.97
N LEU A 521 15.72 -18.63 -10.78
CA LEU A 521 16.47 -18.59 -9.52
C LEU A 521 17.23 -19.89 -9.25
N LYS A 522 16.73 -21.07 -9.66
CA LYS A 522 17.46 -22.33 -9.44
C LYS A 522 18.70 -22.47 -10.31
N ILE A 523 18.74 -21.86 -11.50
CA ILE A 523 19.99 -21.83 -12.29
C ILE A 523 21.05 -21.04 -11.52
N ASP A 524 20.64 -19.94 -10.87
CA ASP A 524 21.51 -19.20 -9.97
C ASP A 524 21.81 -19.99 -8.69
N TYR A 525 20.94 -20.90 -8.23
CA TYR A 525 21.17 -21.78 -7.06
C TYR A 525 22.46 -22.59 -7.17
N ASN A 526 22.75 -23.15 -8.35
CA ASN A 526 24.00 -23.88 -8.58
C ASN A 526 25.24 -22.98 -8.62
N ILE A 527 25.07 -21.66 -8.67
CA ILE A 527 26.16 -20.71 -8.50
C ILE A 527 26.22 -20.45 -6.99
N SER A 528 27.36 -20.73 -6.37
CA SER A 528 27.67 -20.60 -4.93
C SER A 528 27.17 -19.33 -4.21
N ASN A 529 26.68 -18.33 -4.95
CA ASN A 529 26.16 -17.07 -4.44
C ASN A 529 24.67 -17.13 -4.03
N PHE A 530 23.90 -18.15 -4.39
CA PHE A 530 22.45 -18.14 -4.09
C PHE A 530 22.13 -18.25 -2.60
N TYR A 531 22.93 -19.03 -1.85
CA TYR A 531 22.84 -19.11 -0.39
C TYR A 531 22.99 -17.73 0.28
N GLN A 532 23.54 -16.72 -0.42
CA GLN A 532 23.61 -15.35 0.08
C GLN A 532 22.28 -14.58 -0.05
N ILE A 533 21.36 -15.03 -0.91
CA ILE A 533 20.08 -14.36 -1.17
C ILE A 533 18.94 -15.03 -0.41
N PHE A 534 18.87 -16.36 -0.44
CA PHE A 534 17.86 -17.12 0.29
C PHE A 534 18.56 -18.14 1.16
N SER A 535 18.21 -18.15 2.45
CA SER A 535 18.50 -19.30 3.28
C SER A 535 17.77 -20.52 2.69
N ASP A 536 18.30 -21.72 2.93
CA ASP A 536 17.62 -22.94 2.51
C ASP A 536 16.20 -23.05 3.09
N TYR A 537 16.00 -22.47 4.28
CA TYR A 537 14.68 -22.26 4.87
C TYR A 537 13.78 -21.37 4.01
N ASP A 538 14.26 -20.19 3.57
CA ASP A 538 13.49 -19.29 2.72
C ASP A 538 13.14 -19.93 1.37
N TRP A 539 14.08 -20.69 0.80
CA TRP A 539 13.86 -21.42 -0.45
C TRP A 539 12.79 -22.49 -0.30
N ALA A 540 12.90 -23.32 0.75
CA ALA A 540 11.93 -24.36 1.03
C ALA A 540 10.53 -23.78 1.32
N ASN A 541 10.46 -22.68 2.07
CA ASN A 541 9.21 -21.95 2.31
C ASN A 541 8.61 -21.42 0.99
N LEU A 542 9.44 -20.85 0.11
CA LEU A 542 9.00 -20.34 -1.19
C LEU A 542 8.47 -21.46 -2.10
N VAL A 543 9.14 -22.62 -2.11
CA VAL A 543 8.68 -23.83 -2.81
C VAL A 543 7.32 -24.27 -2.27
N LEU A 544 7.18 -24.40 -0.95
CA LEU A 544 5.95 -24.84 -0.30
C LEU A 544 4.78 -23.88 -0.58
N LEU A 545 5.00 -22.58 -0.46
CA LEU A 545 4.01 -21.55 -0.80
C LEU A 545 3.57 -21.68 -2.26
N PHE A 546 4.50 -21.88 -3.18
CA PHE A 546 4.19 -22.06 -4.59
C PHE A 546 3.40 -23.35 -4.83
N SER A 547 3.86 -24.48 -4.27
CA SER A 547 3.21 -25.78 -4.41
C SER A 547 1.78 -25.75 -3.88
N CYS A 548 1.53 -25.14 -2.73
CA CYS A 548 0.17 -24.97 -2.20
C CYS A 548 -0.68 -24.02 -3.05
N GLN A 549 -0.11 -22.88 -3.48
CA GLN A 549 -0.85 -21.90 -4.29
C GLN A 549 -1.28 -22.48 -5.64
N TYR A 550 -0.47 -23.37 -6.23
CA TYR A 550 -0.65 -23.86 -7.60
C TYR A 550 -0.94 -25.36 -7.72
N LYS A 551 -1.03 -26.08 -6.60
CA LYS A 551 -1.18 -27.54 -6.53
C LYS A 551 -0.09 -28.30 -7.31
N GLU A 552 1.14 -27.80 -7.23
CA GLU A 552 2.32 -28.44 -7.85
C GLU A 552 3.15 -29.17 -6.77
N GLU A 553 2.56 -30.20 -6.18
CA GLU A 553 3.19 -30.99 -5.11
C GLU A 553 4.48 -31.68 -5.58
N GLU A 554 4.58 -32.03 -6.87
CA GLU A 554 5.78 -32.64 -7.45
C GLU A 554 7.03 -31.74 -7.32
N LEU A 555 6.86 -30.42 -7.23
CA LEU A 555 7.98 -29.51 -7.00
C LEU A 555 8.63 -29.76 -5.64
N ILE A 556 7.84 -30.06 -4.60
CA ILE A 556 8.35 -30.38 -3.26
C ILE A 556 9.35 -31.54 -3.34
N TYR A 557 8.96 -32.61 -4.06
CA TYR A 557 9.83 -33.77 -4.30
C TYR A 557 11.09 -33.38 -5.06
N ARG A 558 10.93 -32.65 -6.17
CA ARG A 558 12.04 -32.33 -7.08
C ARG A 558 13.03 -31.31 -6.54
N THR A 559 12.60 -30.42 -5.65
CA THR A 559 13.43 -29.33 -5.16
C THR A 559 13.82 -29.48 -3.71
N ILE A 560 12.92 -29.87 -2.81
CA ILE A 560 13.29 -29.99 -1.40
C ILE A 560 13.92 -31.36 -1.19
N ILE A 561 13.20 -32.43 -1.52
CA ILE A 561 13.59 -33.80 -1.14
C ILE A 561 14.83 -34.27 -1.90
N ASN A 562 14.86 -34.08 -3.21
CA ASN A 562 16.03 -34.46 -4.02
C ASN A 562 17.29 -33.62 -3.75
N GLU A 563 17.17 -32.49 -3.04
CA GLU A 563 18.33 -31.67 -2.65
C GLU A 563 18.80 -32.02 -1.24
N THR A 564 17.88 -32.34 -0.32
CA THR A 564 18.22 -32.76 1.05
C THR A 564 18.68 -34.20 1.17
N CYS A 565 18.29 -35.08 0.24
CA CYS A 565 18.59 -36.52 0.29
C CYS A 565 19.65 -36.96 -0.73
N LYS A 566 20.52 -36.05 -1.20
CA LYS A 566 21.72 -36.52 -1.88
C LYS A 566 22.66 -37.05 -0.82
N ASP A 567 22.51 -38.34 -0.56
CA ASP A 567 23.44 -39.13 0.23
C ASP A 567 24.83 -38.91 -0.37
N ASP A 568 25.73 -38.34 0.41
CA ASP A 568 27.15 -38.42 0.13
C ASP A 568 27.49 -39.92 0.30
N ASP A 569 27.33 -40.69 -0.78
CA ASP A 569 27.54 -42.14 -0.90
C ASP A 569 28.97 -42.60 -0.50
N ASP A 570 29.82 -41.72 0.03
CA ASP A 570 31.27 -41.94 0.10
C ASP A 570 31.88 -42.11 1.50
N ASP A 571 31.19 -41.94 2.63
CA ASP A 571 31.82 -42.15 3.95
C ASP A 571 30.90 -42.83 5.00
N ASP A 572 31.31 -44.02 5.45
CA ASP A 572 30.65 -44.96 6.40
C ASP A 572 30.43 -44.43 7.85
N ASP A 573 30.26 -43.12 8.07
CA ASP A 573 30.02 -42.54 9.40
C ASP A 573 28.51 -42.26 9.64
N ASP A 574 27.76 -43.35 9.82
CA ASP A 574 26.28 -43.47 9.82
C ASP A 574 25.47 -42.69 10.88
N ASP A 575 26.05 -41.92 11.81
CA ASP A 575 25.31 -41.50 13.03
C ASP A 575 24.97 -39.99 13.19
N GLU A 576 25.43 -39.06 12.33
CA GLU A 576 25.24 -37.62 12.61
C GLU A 576 24.50 -36.76 11.56
N ILE A 577 24.07 -37.32 10.41
CA ILE A 577 23.44 -36.52 9.33
C ILE A 577 21.96 -36.14 9.60
N GLN A 578 21.32 -36.65 10.66
CA GLN A 578 19.88 -36.42 10.88
C GLN A 578 19.44 -35.02 11.34
N GLN A 579 20.32 -34.04 11.59
CA GLN A 579 19.91 -32.79 12.28
C GLN A 579 19.61 -31.56 11.40
N ASN A 580 19.94 -31.54 10.11
CA ASN A 580 19.78 -30.33 9.30
C ASN A 580 18.52 -30.34 8.40
N CYS A 581 17.38 -30.75 8.95
CA CYS A 581 16.13 -30.61 8.22
C CYS A 581 15.75 -29.12 8.09
N LEU A 582 15.68 -28.63 6.85
CA LEU A 582 15.57 -27.20 6.52
C LEU A 582 14.28 -26.52 6.99
N LEU A 583 13.23 -27.29 7.23
CA LEU A 583 11.93 -26.78 7.63
C LEU A 583 11.51 -27.45 8.94
N LYS A 584 11.11 -26.63 9.92
CA LYS A 584 10.46 -27.18 11.12
C LYS A 584 9.04 -27.58 10.75
N SER A 585 8.51 -28.59 11.44
CA SER A 585 7.10 -29.01 11.28
C SER A 585 6.12 -27.84 11.39
N ASP A 586 6.44 -26.86 12.22
CA ASP A 586 5.60 -25.70 12.52
C ASP A 586 5.47 -24.78 11.30
N ASP A 587 6.51 -24.67 10.47
CA ASP A 587 6.50 -23.87 9.24
C ASP A 587 5.68 -24.55 8.15
N ILE A 588 5.87 -25.86 7.98
CA ILE A 588 5.06 -26.70 7.10
C ILE A 588 3.58 -26.57 7.47
N LEU A 589 3.26 -26.70 8.76
CA LEU A 589 1.89 -26.63 9.22
C LEU A 589 1.32 -25.23 9.07
N SER A 590 2.11 -24.18 9.33
CA SER A 590 1.70 -22.80 9.08
C SER A 590 1.32 -22.57 7.62
N ILE A 591 2.09 -23.09 6.67
CA ILE A 591 1.79 -23.01 5.24
C ILE A 591 0.56 -23.84 4.88
N ALA A 592 0.49 -25.08 5.36
CA ALA A 592 -0.67 -25.96 5.13
C ALA A 592 -1.97 -25.33 5.67
N MET A 593 -1.93 -24.75 6.88
CA MET A 593 -3.04 -24.00 7.47
C MET A 593 -3.39 -22.78 6.63
N LYS A 594 -2.38 -22.01 6.21
CA LYS A 594 -2.57 -20.80 5.40
C LYS A 594 -3.30 -21.08 4.09
N PHE A 595 -3.07 -22.23 3.47
CA PHE A 595 -3.75 -22.63 2.21
C PHE A 595 -4.90 -23.63 2.40
N CYS A 596 -5.10 -24.14 3.61
CA CYS A 596 -5.98 -25.26 3.91
C CYS A 596 -5.74 -26.46 2.97
N ASP A 597 -4.48 -26.71 2.64
CA ASP A 597 -4.09 -27.71 1.66
C ASP A 597 -3.89 -29.08 2.33
N LEU A 598 -4.94 -29.90 2.24
CA LEU A 598 -4.96 -31.26 2.77
C LEU A 598 -3.90 -32.14 2.11
N ASN A 599 -3.68 -31.96 0.81
CA ASN A 599 -2.74 -32.80 0.08
C ASN A 599 -1.32 -32.51 0.51
N LEU A 600 -0.99 -31.27 0.87
CA LEU A 600 0.33 -30.94 1.40
C LEU A 600 0.65 -31.79 2.64
N ILE A 601 -0.31 -31.89 3.57
CA ILE A 601 -0.15 -32.71 4.77
C ILE A 601 -0.01 -34.18 4.42
N GLU A 602 -0.85 -34.70 3.52
CA GLU A 602 -0.76 -36.11 3.10
C GLU A 602 0.56 -36.42 2.40
N THR A 603 1.00 -35.53 1.51
CA THR A 603 2.26 -35.64 0.77
C THR A 603 3.47 -35.58 1.71
N LEU A 604 3.48 -34.67 2.68
CA LEU A 604 4.56 -34.58 3.66
C LEU A 604 4.51 -35.71 4.71
N SER A 605 3.34 -36.25 5.02
CA SER A 605 3.23 -37.42 5.90
C SER A 605 3.85 -38.68 5.31
N LYS A 606 4.00 -38.77 3.99
CA LYS A 606 4.76 -39.86 3.34
C LYS A 606 6.27 -39.78 3.62
N PHE A 607 6.73 -38.64 4.13
CA PHE A 607 8.12 -38.35 4.46
C PHE A 607 8.34 -38.14 5.95
N GLU A 608 7.50 -38.76 6.79
CA GLU A 608 7.59 -38.64 8.25
C GLU A 608 9.01 -38.92 8.76
N ASN A 609 9.70 -39.89 8.12
CA ASN A 609 11.07 -40.27 8.43
C ASN A 609 12.11 -39.22 7.99
N THR A 610 11.87 -38.49 6.90
CA THR A 610 12.82 -37.52 6.33
C THR A 610 12.72 -36.16 7.01
N PHE A 611 11.50 -35.69 7.30
CA PHE A 611 11.27 -34.37 7.89
C PHE A 611 11.20 -34.38 9.42
N ASN A 612 11.47 -35.53 10.06
CA ASN A 612 11.24 -35.75 11.48
C ASN A 612 9.85 -35.23 11.90
N PHE A 613 8.87 -35.44 11.01
CA PHE A 613 7.58 -34.76 11.05
C PHE A 613 6.64 -35.47 12.02
N GLN A 614 6.96 -35.43 13.31
CA GLN A 614 6.09 -35.99 14.34
C GLN A 614 5.02 -34.96 14.72
N PHE A 615 3.84 -35.08 14.11
CA PHE A 615 2.65 -34.27 14.40
C PHE A 615 2.39 -34.08 15.91
N SER A 616 2.69 -35.10 16.74
CA SER A 616 2.35 -35.07 18.17
C SER A 616 3.40 -34.45 19.09
N ASN A 617 4.67 -34.40 18.70
CA ASN A 617 5.74 -34.06 19.64
C ASN A 617 6.15 -32.59 19.57
N ASN A 618 6.08 -31.96 18.40
CA ASN A 618 6.55 -30.58 18.25
C ASN A 618 5.60 -29.55 18.89
N PHE A 619 4.31 -29.86 19.02
CA PHE A 619 3.33 -28.97 19.68
C PHE A 619 3.28 -29.06 21.21
N LYS A 620 4.00 -29.98 21.86
CA LYS A 620 4.01 -30.01 23.34
C LYS A 620 4.80 -28.86 23.95
N ASN A 621 5.67 -28.20 23.19
CA ASN A 621 6.36 -27.01 23.64
C ASN A 621 5.46 -25.80 23.43
N GLU A 622 4.69 -25.46 24.47
CA GLU A 622 3.68 -24.38 24.53
C GLU A 622 4.17 -22.99 24.03
N ASN A 623 5.48 -22.81 23.87
CA ASN A 623 6.10 -21.53 23.50
C ASN A 623 6.50 -21.39 22.01
N SER A 624 6.42 -22.43 21.16
CA SER A 624 6.98 -22.32 19.79
C SER A 624 6.10 -21.54 18.81
N ILE A 625 4.77 -21.54 18.98
CA ILE A 625 3.86 -20.73 18.16
C ILE A 625 3.81 -19.30 18.73
N ASN A 626 4.86 -18.53 18.45
CA ASN A 626 4.90 -17.10 18.74
C ASN A 626 3.69 -16.38 18.13
N ASN A 627 3.15 -15.38 18.84
CA ASN A 627 2.01 -14.57 18.38
C ASN A 627 2.18 -13.96 16.97
N ASN A 628 3.41 -13.82 16.47
CA ASN A 628 3.66 -13.35 15.11
C ASN A 628 3.16 -14.34 14.04
N ASN A 629 3.11 -15.64 14.34
CA ASN A 629 2.54 -16.64 13.41
C ASN A 629 1.01 -16.57 13.36
N LEU A 630 0.34 -15.91 14.32
CA LEU A 630 -1.11 -15.71 14.27
C LEU A 630 -1.52 -14.68 13.21
N GLU A 631 -0.68 -13.67 12.91
CA GLU A 631 -0.95 -12.75 11.79
C GLU A 631 -0.97 -13.50 10.45
N LEU A 632 -0.19 -14.59 10.31
CA LEU A 632 -0.23 -15.46 9.13
C LEU A 632 -1.53 -16.23 8.97
N LEU A 633 -2.32 -16.40 10.05
CA LEU A 633 -3.61 -17.09 10.03
C LEU A 633 -4.79 -16.16 9.69
N ASN A 634 -4.56 -14.90 9.30
CA ASN A 634 -5.60 -14.11 8.62
C ASN A 634 -5.84 -14.68 7.22
N LEU A 635 -6.56 -15.81 7.15
CA LEU A 635 -6.80 -16.62 5.94
C LEU A 635 -7.43 -15.82 4.79
N ASN A 636 -8.11 -14.71 5.10
CA ASN A 636 -8.94 -14.01 4.12
C ASN A 636 -8.23 -12.99 3.24
N GLU A 637 -7.08 -12.42 3.64
CA GLU A 637 -6.57 -11.27 2.87
C GLU A 637 -6.02 -11.66 1.50
N ASN A 638 -5.44 -12.86 1.35
CA ASN A 638 -4.73 -13.22 0.11
C ASN A 638 -5.08 -14.59 -0.49
N CYS A 639 -5.84 -15.44 0.19
CA CYS A 639 -6.13 -16.79 -0.29
C CYS A 639 -7.64 -16.99 -0.44
N ASN A 640 -8.11 -17.20 -1.68
CA ASN A 640 -9.50 -17.56 -1.99
C ASN A 640 -9.80 -19.00 -1.53
N ILE A 641 -9.67 -19.28 -0.24
CA ILE A 641 -9.96 -20.58 0.34
C ILE A 641 -11.43 -20.58 0.67
N THR A 642 -12.17 -21.51 0.08
CA THR A 642 -13.58 -21.71 0.42
C THR A 642 -13.69 -22.18 1.86
N ILE A 643 -14.72 -21.74 2.59
CA ILE A 643 -14.96 -22.20 3.96
C ILE A 643 -15.11 -23.73 4.01
N GLU A 644 -15.64 -24.34 2.95
CA GLU A 644 -15.68 -25.79 2.80
C GLU A 644 -14.28 -26.43 2.90
N ASN A 645 -13.25 -25.84 2.29
CA ASN A 645 -11.87 -26.33 2.40
C ASN A 645 -11.29 -26.09 3.80
N GLN A 646 -11.61 -24.95 4.43
CA GLN A 646 -11.21 -24.69 5.82
C GLN A 646 -11.82 -25.73 6.77
N ILE A 647 -13.10 -26.07 6.56
CA ILE A 647 -13.82 -27.11 7.31
C ILE A 647 -13.21 -28.49 7.08
N LYS A 648 -12.90 -28.86 5.83
CA LYS A 648 -12.25 -30.15 5.54
C LYS A 648 -10.87 -30.23 6.18
N PHE A 649 -10.09 -29.14 6.15
CA PHE A 649 -8.80 -29.05 6.82
C PHE A 649 -8.92 -29.17 8.34
N LEU A 650 -9.89 -28.49 8.95
CA LEU A 650 -10.20 -28.62 10.36
C LEU A 650 -10.58 -30.07 10.73
N ASN A 651 -11.37 -30.74 9.89
CA ASN A 651 -11.69 -32.17 10.08
C ASN A 651 -10.44 -33.06 10.03
N LEU A 652 -9.49 -32.76 9.15
CA LEU A 652 -8.23 -33.50 9.10
C LEU A 652 -7.36 -33.22 10.33
N LEU A 653 -7.24 -31.96 10.77
CA LEU A 653 -6.58 -31.60 12.03
C LEU A 653 -7.23 -32.37 13.21
N PHE A 654 -8.56 -32.41 13.26
CA PHE A 654 -9.30 -33.17 14.27
C PHE A 654 -9.04 -34.69 14.24
N LEU A 655 -8.77 -35.25 13.06
CA LEU A 655 -8.48 -36.68 12.89
C LEU A 655 -7.02 -37.03 13.20
N LYS A 656 -6.09 -36.16 12.82
CA LYS A 656 -4.64 -36.42 12.89
C LYS A 656 -4.00 -35.88 14.16
N GLU A 657 -4.49 -34.76 14.67
CA GLU A 657 -3.81 -33.99 15.69
C GLU A 657 -4.58 -34.02 17.01
N LYS A 658 -3.83 -34.16 18.12
CA LYS A 658 -4.37 -34.10 19.49
C LYS A 658 -4.21 -32.71 20.12
N SER A 659 -3.62 -31.75 19.40
CA SER A 659 -3.36 -30.40 19.93
C SER A 659 -4.66 -29.59 19.99
N LYS A 660 -5.26 -29.54 21.19
CA LYS A 660 -6.44 -28.72 21.48
C LYS A 660 -6.22 -27.25 21.11
N GLU A 661 -5.01 -26.72 21.33
CA GLU A 661 -4.70 -25.31 21.12
C GLU A 661 -4.62 -24.93 19.64
N LEU A 662 -4.00 -25.76 18.79
CA LEU A 662 -3.94 -25.47 17.36
C LEU A 662 -5.33 -25.48 16.73
N ILE A 663 -6.12 -26.49 17.09
CA ILE A 663 -7.53 -26.59 16.74
C ILE A 663 -8.29 -25.33 17.16
N GLU A 664 -8.07 -24.84 18.39
CA GLU A 664 -8.72 -23.63 18.91
C GLU A 664 -8.31 -22.38 18.13
N LYS A 665 -7.01 -22.22 17.84
CA LYS A 665 -6.49 -21.09 17.05
C LYS A 665 -7.04 -21.11 15.62
N PHE A 666 -7.08 -22.28 14.98
CA PHE A 666 -7.64 -22.42 13.63
C PHE A 666 -9.15 -22.18 13.61
N LEU A 667 -9.88 -22.68 14.60
CA LEU A 667 -11.30 -22.39 14.80
C LEU A 667 -11.55 -20.88 14.96
N LYS A 668 -10.75 -20.17 15.76
CA LYS A 668 -10.87 -18.71 15.91
C LYS A 668 -10.67 -17.99 14.58
N SER A 669 -9.69 -18.42 13.77
CA SER A 669 -9.45 -17.87 12.42
C SER A 669 -10.65 -18.12 11.49
N ILE A 670 -11.21 -19.33 11.47
CA ILE A 670 -12.42 -19.67 10.70
C ILE A 670 -13.62 -18.84 11.18
N LEU A 671 -13.82 -18.69 12.50
CA LEU A 671 -14.93 -17.89 13.04
C LEU A 671 -14.79 -16.41 12.63
N PHE A 672 -13.57 -15.89 12.64
CA PHE A 672 -13.29 -14.53 12.17
C PHE A 672 -13.55 -14.37 10.67
N SER A 673 -13.21 -15.37 9.85
CA SER A 673 -13.43 -15.33 8.39
C SER A 673 -14.90 -15.36 7.99
N ILE A 674 -15.78 -15.85 8.88
CA ILE A 674 -17.19 -16.15 8.61
C ILE A 674 -18.15 -15.05 9.08
N LYS A 675 -17.66 -13.92 9.62
CA LYS A 675 -18.48 -12.82 10.17
C LYS A 675 -19.72 -12.44 9.31
N ASN A 676 -19.68 -12.69 7.99
CA ASN A 676 -20.74 -12.37 7.04
C ASN A 676 -21.43 -13.57 6.31
N GLN A 677 -21.21 -14.84 6.67
CA GLN A 677 -21.79 -15.99 5.93
C GLN A 677 -22.61 -16.95 6.80
N GLU A 678 -23.94 -16.80 6.77
CA GLU A 678 -24.91 -17.52 7.63
C GLU A 678 -24.84 -19.06 7.50
N ASN A 679 -24.72 -19.58 6.27
CA ASN A 679 -24.80 -21.04 6.02
C ASN A 679 -23.66 -21.83 6.68
N TYR A 680 -22.47 -21.25 6.81
CA TYR A 680 -21.30 -21.96 7.32
C TYR A 680 -21.20 -21.98 8.84
N LEU A 681 -21.81 -21.00 9.53
CA LEU A 681 -21.89 -21.01 11.00
C LEU A 681 -22.58 -22.26 11.52
N LEU A 682 -23.58 -22.75 10.77
CA LEU A 682 -24.34 -23.95 11.08
C LEU A 682 -23.49 -25.22 10.97
N GLU A 683 -22.69 -25.32 9.90
CA GLU A 683 -21.74 -26.43 9.72
C GLU A 683 -20.65 -26.41 10.78
N ILE A 684 -20.08 -25.24 11.08
CA ILE A 684 -19.02 -25.11 12.08
C ILE A 684 -19.54 -25.34 13.49
N GLY A 685 -20.72 -24.82 13.83
CA GLY A 685 -21.38 -25.12 15.09
C GLY A 685 -21.60 -26.63 15.26
N ASN A 686 -21.99 -27.33 14.18
CA ASN A 686 -22.09 -28.78 14.18
C ASN A 686 -20.74 -29.48 14.35
N LEU A 687 -19.67 -29.01 13.71
CA LEU A 687 -18.32 -29.60 13.82
C LEU A 687 -17.73 -29.41 15.21
N ILE A 688 -17.84 -28.20 15.76
CA ILE A 688 -17.42 -27.89 17.14
C ILE A 688 -18.21 -28.79 18.10
N TYR A 689 -19.54 -28.87 17.95
CA TYR A 689 -20.39 -29.72 18.78
C TYR A 689 -19.97 -31.18 18.69
N ILE A 690 -19.85 -31.75 17.48
CA ILE A 690 -19.50 -33.16 17.28
C ILE A 690 -18.13 -33.45 17.88
N TYR A 691 -17.12 -32.62 17.63
CA TYR A 691 -15.77 -32.93 18.07
C TYR A 691 -15.58 -32.73 19.57
N TRP A 692 -15.88 -31.54 20.09
CA TRP A 692 -15.57 -31.22 21.49
C TRP A 692 -16.47 -31.96 22.46
N PHE A 693 -17.76 -32.11 22.15
CA PHE A 693 -18.68 -32.81 23.05
C PHE A 693 -18.56 -34.31 22.91
N LYS A 694 -18.72 -34.82 21.68
CA LYS A 694 -18.88 -36.27 21.49
C LYS A 694 -17.55 -37.00 21.61
N LYS A 695 -16.45 -36.41 21.12
CA LYS A 695 -15.15 -37.09 21.05
C LYS A 695 -14.25 -36.80 22.25
N LEU A 696 -14.19 -35.55 22.71
CA LEU A 696 -13.30 -35.17 23.82
C LEU A 696 -13.94 -35.26 25.21
N GLY A 697 -15.28 -35.36 25.31
CA GLY A 697 -15.97 -35.42 26.62
C GLY A 697 -15.75 -34.18 27.49
N ILE A 698 -15.36 -33.05 26.90
CA ILE A 698 -15.08 -31.82 27.63
C ILE A 698 -16.39 -31.21 28.13
N LYS A 699 -16.48 -30.97 29.44
CA LYS A 699 -17.62 -30.26 30.04
C LYS A 699 -17.66 -28.80 29.56
N ILE A 700 -18.87 -28.33 29.27
CA ILE A 700 -19.22 -27.04 28.66
C ILE A 700 -18.55 -25.85 29.33
N ASP A 701 -18.36 -25.90 30.65
CA ASP A 701 -17.95 -24.74 31.46
C ASP A 701 -16.65 -24.07 30.95
N SER A 702 -15.77 -24.82 30.29
CA SER A 702 -14.50 -24.30 29.74
C SER A 702 -14.59 -23.68 28.34
N LEU A 703 -15.69 -23.91 27.63
CA LEU A 703 -15.82 -23.66 26.18
C LEU A 703 -16.84 -22.56 25.85
N LEU A 704 -17.37 -21.91 26.88
CA LEU A 704 -18.26 -20.76 26.74
C LEU A 704 -17.61 -19.78 25.77
N LEU A 705 -18.06 -19.82 24.51
CA LEU A 705 -17.57 -18.96 23.44
C LEU A 705 -17.66 -17.54 23.97
N PHE A 706 -16.50 -16.98 24.34
CA PHE A 706 -16.44 -15.67 24.97
C PHE A 706 -17.08 -14.70 23.99
N ALA A 707 -18.22 -14.17 24.41
CA ALA A 707 -19.08 -13.29 23.63
C ALA A 707 -18.46 -11.92 23.35
N ASP A 708 -17.19 -11.75 23.74
CA ASP A 708 -16.65 -10.47 24.17
C ASP A 708 -16.53 -9.48 23.01
N ASP A 709 -16.33 -9.94 21.77
CA ASP A 709 -16.19 -9.03 20.62
C ASP A 709 -17.01 -9.41 19.37
N GLN A 710 -17.57 -10.63 19.27
CA GLN A 710 -18.11 -11.13 17.99
C GLN A 710 -19.63 -11.21 17.87
N ILE A 711 -20.37 -11.00 18.96
CA ILE A 711 -21.84 -11.16 18.94
C ILE A 711 -22.54 -9.84 18.59
N GLU A 712 -22.20 -9.30 17.42
CA GLU A 712 -22.93 -8.15 16.84
C GLU A 712 -24.05 -8.61 15.88
N ASN A 713 -23.97 -9.84 15.40
CA ASN A 713 -24.86 -10.34 14.35
C ASN A 713 -26.18 -10.87 14.93
N GLU A 714 -27.26 -10.16 14.63
CA GLU A 714 -28.65 -10.47 15.02
C GLU A 714 -29.06 -11.91 14.70
N PHE A 715 -28.69 -12.42 13.52
CA PHE A 715 -29.02 -13.78 13.10
C PHE A 715 -28.36 -14.85 13.97
N ILE A 716 -27.13 -14.60 14.42
CA ILE A 716 -26.40 -15.52 15.31
C ILE A 716 -27.16 -15.64 16.62
N ILE A 717 -27.53 -14.53 17.25
CA ILE A 717 -28.23 -14.57 18.54
C ILE A 717 -29.58 -15.27 18.40
N TYR A 718 -30.39 -14.91 17.41
CA TYR A 718 -31.69 -15.57 17.20
C TYR A 718 -31.53 -17.06 16.95
N TYR A 719 -30.57 -17.45 16.12
CA TYR A 719 -30.36 -18.84 15.76
C TYR A 719 -29.87 -19.67 16.94
N TYR A 720 -28.79 -19.23 17.60
CA TYR A 720 -28.16 -19.99 18.68
C TYR A 720 -29.03 -20.02 19.94
N PHE A 721 -29.78 -18.95 20.23
CA PHE A 721 -30.69 -18.93 21.37
C PHE A 721 -31.91 -19.83 21.14
N ASN A 722 -32.54 -19.76 19.96
CA ASN A 722 -33.74 -20.54 19.67
C ASN A 722 -33.43 -22.02 19.33
N SER A 723 -32.19 -22.34 18.94
CA SER A 723 -31.78 -23.72 18.70
C SER A 723 -31.55 -24.46 20.01
N LEU A 724 -32.46 -25.39 20.36
CA LEU A 724 -32.32 -26.29 21.52
C LEU A 724 -30.96 -27.00 21.56
N LYS A 725 -30.38 -27.30 20.39
CA LYS A 725 -29.09 -27.99 20.27
C LYS A 725 -27.91 -27.09 20.66
N PHE A 726 -27.98 -25.80 20.34
CA PHE A 726 -26.85 -24.89 20.50
C PHE A 726 -27.01 -23.88 21.64
N ASN A 727 -28.21 -23.73 22.20
CA ASN A 727 -28.47 -22.84 23.33
C ASN A 727 -27.52 -23.14 24.50
N GLN A 728 -27.26 -24.43 24.77
CA GLN A 728 -26.35 -24.86 25.85
C GLN A 728 -24.86 -24.48 25.62
N LEU A 729 -24.48 -24.02 24.42
CA LEU A 729 -23.09 -23.65 24.12
C LEU A 729 -22.70 -22.25 24.63
N PHE A 730 -23.68 -21.43 24.97
CA PHE A 730 -23.46 -20.03 25.35
C PHE A 730 -23.89 -19.79 26.78
N ASN A 731 -23.11 -18.98 27.49
CA ASN A 731 -23.51 -18.46 28.79
C ASN A 731 -24.37 -17.25 28.51
N TRP A 732 -25.66 -17.50 28.25
CA TRP A 732 -26.64 -16.45 28.03
C TRP A 732 -26.82 -15.54 29.24
N SER A 733 -26.20 -15.81 30.39
CA SER A 733 -26.16 -14.87 31.52
C SER A 733 -24.95 -13.91 31.49
N ASN A 734 -24.01 -14.05 30.56
CA ASN A 734 -22.84 -13.17 30.50
C ASN A 734 -23.23 -11.73 30.13
N ARG A 735 -22.99 -10.78 31.04
CA ARG A 735 -23.28 -9.35 30.87
C ARG A 735 -22.62 -8.72 29.64
N LEU A 736 -21.52 -9.28 29.15
CA LEU A 736 -20.87 -8.77 27.93
C LEU A 736 -21.78 -8.90 26.69
N ILE A 737 -22.64 -9.93 26.63
CA ILE A 737 -23.62 -10.10 25.55
C ILE A 737 -24.57 -8.90 25.49
N SER A 738 -25.21 -8.56 26.62
CA SER A 738 -26.14 -7.44 26.69
C SER A 738 -25.44 -6.11 26.44
N THR A 739 -24.25 -5.93 27.02
CA THR A 739 -23.44 -4.71 26.85
C THR A 739 -23.11 -4.46 25.38
N ASN A 740 -22.64 -5.48 24.66
CA ASN A 740 -22.26 -5.36 23.25
C ASN A 740 -23.48 -5.05 22.38
N ILE A 741 -24.57 -5.79 22.56
CA ILE A 741 -25.80 -5.58 21.79
C ILE A 741 -26.41 -4.20 22.03
N ILE A 742 -26.50 -3.76 23.30
CA ILE A 742 -26.98 -2.43 23.64
C ILE A 742 -26.09 -1.37 22.99
N SER A 743 -24.77 -1.58 23.00
CA SER A 743 -23.82 -0.63 22.44
C SER A 743 -23.89 -0.50 20.92
N ASN A 744 -24.32 -1.56 20.21
CA ASN A 744 -24.53 -1.57 18.76
C ASN A 744 -25.81 -0.87 18.33
N GLY A 745 -26.78 -0.79 19.23
CA GLY A 745 -28.01 -0.01 19.05
C GLY A 745 -29.05 -0.60 18.10
N ASN A 746 -29.00 -1.91 17.85
CA ASN A 746 -30.08 -2.61 17.17
C ASN A 746 -31.27 -2.81 18.13
N LEU A 747 -32.32 -2.02 17.96
CA LEU A 747 -33.47 -1.99 18.89
C LEU A 747 -34.23 -3.32 18.95
N ASN A 748 -34.39 -4.02 17.81
CA ASN A 748 -35.08 -5.32 17.76
C ASN A 748 -34.31 -6.37 18.56
N LEU A 749 -32.98 -6.36 18.41
CA LEU A 749 -32.12 -7.28 19.13
C LEU A 749 -32.08 -6.98 20.63
N ILE A 750 -32.11 -5.71 21.03
CA ILE A 750 -32.22 -5.28 22.43
C ILE A 750 -33.55 -5.73 23.03
N GLN A 751 -34.66 -5.57 22.32
CA GLN A 751 -35.97 -6.09 22.74
C GLN A 751 -35.90 -7.61 22.93
N PHE A 752 -35.34 -8.33 21.96
CA PHE A 752 -35.24 -9.79 22.03
C PHE A 752 -34.46 -10.28 23.24
N ILE A 753 -33.29 -9.69 23.51
CA ILE A 753 -32.49 -10.10 24.68
C ILE A 753 -33.15 -9.70 26.00
N HIS A 754 -33.90 -8.60 26.04
CA HIS A 754 -34.73 -8.24 27.19
C HIS A 754 -35.82 -9.30 27.43
N ASP A 755 -36.62 -9.60 26.41
CA ASP A 755 -37.76 -10.53 26.49
C ASP A 755 -37.31 -11.94 26.89
N ASN A 756 -36.10 -12.33 26.49
CA ASN A 756 -35.51 -13.64 26.76
C ASN A 756 -34.53 -13.65 27.96
N LYS A 757 -34.39 -12.54 28.69
CA LYS A 757 -33.48 -12.39 29.85
C LYS A 757 -32.02 -12.78 29.54
N ILE A 758 -31.54 -12.41 28.36
CA ILE A 758 -30.18 -12.68 27.90
C ILE A 758 -29.23 -11.57 28.38
N GLY A 759 -28.02 -11.96 28.75
CA GLY A 759 -26.91 -11.12 29.18
C GLY A 759 -27.09 -10.51 30.57
N SER A 760 -27.80 -11.19 31.48
CA SER A 760 -28.08 -10.69 32.84
C SER A 760 -28.48 -9.21 32.84
N MET A 761 -29.41 -8.85 31.95
CA MET A 761 -29.88 -7.48 31.85
C MET A 761 -30.52 -7.03 33.15
N ASP A 762 -29.79 -6.19 33.87
CA ASP A 762 -30.30 -5.53 35.05
C ASP A 762 -31.07 -4.27 34.62
N LEU A 763 -32.33 -4.17 35.03
CA LEU A 763 -33.22 -3.03 34.75
C LEU A 763 -32.65 -1.71 35.28
N ASP A 764 -31.73 -1.77 36.23
CA ASP A 764 -31.16 -0.61 36.91
C ASP A 764 -29.85 -0.11 36.28
N PHE A 765 -29.11 -0.98 35.60
CA PHE A 765 -27.77 -0.68 35.10
C PHE A 765 -27.62 -0.76 33.59
N SER A 766 -28.37 -1.63 32.91
CA SER A 766 -28.08 -1.91 31.50
C SER A 766 -28.30 -0.70 30.58
N ILE A 767 -29.18 0.24 30.98
CA ILE A 767 -29.39 1.47 30.22
C ILE A 767 -28.12 2.34 30.13
N THR A 768 -27.18 2.22 31.07
CA THR A 768 -25.93 2.99 31.04
C THR A 768 -24.93 2.47 30.01
N ASP A 769 -25.13 1.26 29.49
CA ASP A 769 -24.33 0.67 28.41
C ASP A 769 -24.74 1.21 27.02
N SER A 770 -25.80 2.00 26.93
CA SER A 770 -26.26 2.63 25.70
C SER A 770 -25.30 3.74 25.22
N LYS A 771 -24.90 3.66 23.95
CA LYS A 771 -24.00 4.63 23.30
C LYS A 771 -24.73 5.73 22.53
N ASN A 772 -26.04 5.59 22.31
CA ASN A 772 -26.83 6.55 21.56
C ASN A 772 -28.17 6.85 22.26
N LEU A 773 -28.71 8.04 22.00
CA LEU A 773 -29.95 8.53 22.58
C LEU A 773 -31.18 7.67 22.25
N ILE A 774 -31.22 7.10 21.03
CA ILE A 774 -32.37 6.32 20.54
C ILE A 774 -32.53 5.06 21.38
N VAL A 775 -31.43 4.37 21.66
CA VAL A 775 -31.35 3.16 22.47
C VAL A 775 -31.73 3.45 23.91
N SER A 776 -31.17 4.50 24.51
CA SER A 776 -31.50 4.86 25.89
C SER A 776 -32.98 5.18 26.04
N LYS A 777 -33.55 5.94 25.10
CA LYS A 777 -34.99 6.23 25.04
C LYS A 777 -35.82 4.97 24.88
N PHE A 778 -35.44 4.08 23.98
CA PHE A 778 -36.13 2.82 23.77
C PHE A 778 -36.13 1.96 25.04
N MET A 779 -34.95 1.78 25.66
CA MET A 779 -34.83 1.03 26.90
C MET A 779 -35.65 1.67 28.04
N TYR A 780 -35.62 2.98 28.17
CA TYR A 780 -36.35 3.67 29.24
C TYR A 780 -37.86 3.66 29.01
N ASP A 781 -38.30 4.14 27.85
CA ASP A 781 -39.70 4.42 27.58
C ASP A 781 -40.48 3.16 27.15
N GLN A 782 -39.84 2.18 26.51
CA GLN A 782 -40.51 0.95 26.02
C GLN A 782 -40.22 -0.29 26.89
N LEU A 783 -38.99 -0.44 27.38
CA LEU A 783 -38.59 -1.63 28.16
C LEU A 783 -38.63 -1.41 29.69
N GLY A 784 -38.95 -0.19 30.15
CA GLY A 784 -39.11 0.12 31.56
C GLY A 784 -37.80 0.20 32.37
N TYR A 785 -36.64 0.32 31.72
CA TYR A 785 -35.38 0.55 32.42
C TYR A 785 -35.39 1.91 33.13
N LYS A 786 -34.76 1.96 34.28
CA LYS A 786 -34.68 3.15 35.14
C LYS A 786 -33.25 3.44 35.50
N PHE A 787 -32.91 4.70 35.71
CA PHE A 787 -31.60 5.06 36.25
C PHE A 787 -31.64 4.96 37.77
N ASN A 788 -31.58 3.75 38.32
CA ASN A 788 -31.77 3.52 39.76
C ASN A 788 -30.48 3.60 40.58
N SER A 789 -29.32 3.50 39.92
CA SER A 789 -28.01 3.54 40.56
C SER A 789 -27.51 4.97 40.72
N PRO A 790 -26.98 5.34 41.91
CA PRO A 790 -26.38 6.67 42.13
C PRO A 790 -25.15 6.93 41.26
N TYR A 791 -24.61 5.87 40.64
CA TYR A 791 -23.48 5.91 39.72
C TYR A 791 -23.91 5.88 38.24
N CYS A 792 -25.21 5.93 37.92
CA CYS A 792 -25.67 5.89 36.53
C CYS A 792 -25.04 7.00 35.68
N LEU A 793 -24.98 8.22 36.22
CA LEU A 793 -24.36 9.34 35.51
C LEU A 793 -22.87 9.08 35.26
N GLN A 794 -22.13 8.60 36.28
CA GLN A 794 -20.72 8.25 36.15
C GLN A 794 -20.48 7.19 35.06
N GLN A 795 -21.34 6.16 34.99
CA GLN A 795 -21.24 5.12 33.98
C GLN A 795 -21.47 5.67 32.57
N ILE A 796 -22.50 6.51 32.38
CA ILE A 796 -22.77 7.18 31.11
C ILE A 796 -21.58 8.05 30.70
N ILE A 797 -21.02 8.83 31.62
CA ILE A 797 -19.84 9.67 31.38
C ILE A 797 -18.66 8.82 30.89
N SER A 798 -18.39 7.70 31.58
CA SER A 798 -17.28 6.81 31.22
C SER A 798 -17.41 6.22 29.82
N LYS A 799 -18.65 5.90 29.40
CA LYS A 799 -18.94 5.33 28.09
C LYS A 799 -18.92 6.39 26.98
N LEU A 800 -19.37 7.61 27.27
CA LEU A 800 -19.28 8.74 26.34
C LEU A 800 -17.81 9.08 26.03
N LYS A 801 -16.92 9.04 27.04
CA LYS A 801 -15.48 9.30 26.84
C LYS A 801 -14.85 8.37 25.80
N ASN A 802 -15.15 7.08 25.87
CA ASN A 802 -14.55 6.08 24.97
C ASN A 802 -14.97 6.26 23.50
N ASN A 803 -16.10 6.93 23.24
CA ASN A 803 -16.57 7.21 21.88
C ASN A 803 -15.99 8.51 21.29
N ASN A 804 -15.52 9.44 22.13
CA ASN A 804 -15.06 10.76 21.70
C ASN A 804 -13.70 10.78 21.01
N ASN A 805 -13.01 9.64 20.88
CA ASN A 805 -11.82 9.56 20.03
C ASN A 805 -12.12 9.90 18.54
N ASN A 806 -13.40 9.90 18.15
CA ASN A 806 -13.85 10.39 16.86
C ASN A 806 -14.51 11.76 17.04
N ASN A 807 -13.80 12.84 16.70
CA ASN A 807 -14.18 14.26 16.86
C ASN A 807 -15.57 14.67 16.32
N ASN A 808 -16.31 13.80 15.61
CA ASN A 808 -17.58 14.13 14.99
C ASN A 808 -18.82 13.79 15.86
N ASN A 809 -18.65 13.17 17.04
CA ASN A 809 -19.78 12.64 17.84
C ASN A 809 -20.18 13.47 19.07
N ASP A 810 -19.60 14.65 19.27
CA ASP A 810 -19.83 15.45 20.48
C ASP A 810 -21.31 15.85 20.67
N ASP A 811 -22.03 16.18 19.59
CA ASP A 811 -23.45 16.57 19.67
C ASP A 811 -24.35 15.43 20.17
N GLN A 812 -24.11 14.20 19.70
CA GLN A 812 -24.86 13.03 20.16
C GLN A 812 -24.54 12.72 21.61
N SER A 813 -23.26 12.85 22.01
CA SER A 813 -22.84 12.66 23.40
C SER A 813 -23.53 13.65 24.34
N ASN A 814 -23.63 14.91 23.93
CA ASN A 814 -24.25 15.99 24.70
C ASN A 814 -25.76 15.81 24.80
N CYS A 815 -26.42 15.42 23.69
CA CYS A 815 -27.84 15.12 23.69
C CYS A 815 -28.18 13.92 24.58
N LEU A 816 -27.38 12.85 24.52
CA LEU A 816 -27.54 11.68 25.38
C LEU A 816 -27.31 12.05 26.85
N PHE A 817 -26.24 12.79 27.15
CA PHE A 817 -25.96 13.25 28.50
C PHE A 817 -27.11 14.10 29.07
N ASN A 818 -27.61 15.06 28.29
CA ASN A 818 -28.70 15.92 28.71
C ASN A 818 -29.98 15.15 28.98
N TRP A 819 -30.37 14.29 28.04
CA TRP A 819 -31.57 13.48 28.20
C TRP A 819 -31.45 12.56 29.42
N SER A 820 -30.31 11.88 29.60
CA SER A 820 -30.06 11.00 30.74
C SER A 820 -30.08 11.76 32.06
N LEU A 821 -29.47 12.94 32.13
CA LEU A 821 -29.48 13.77 33.34
C LEU A 821 -30.91 14.16 33.74
N ASN A 822 -31.75 14.59 32.77
CA ASN A 822 -33.14 14.93 33.06
C ASN A 822 -33.95 13.71 33.54
N LYS A 823 -33.74 12.53 32.95
CA LYS A 823 -34.41 11.31 33.40
C LYS A 823 -33.95 10.87 34.78
N ILE A 824 -32.65 10.98 35.07
CA ILE A 824 -32.08 10.74 36.39
C ILE A 824 -32.72 11.66 37.44
N ILE A 825 -32.79 12.98 37.18
CA ILE A 825 -33.42 13.95 38.08
C ILE A 825 -34.87 13.52 38.40
N ASN A 826 -35.66 13.22 37.37
CA ASN A 826 -37.05 12.82 37.53
C ASN A 826 -37.22 11.50 38.30
N ASP A 827 -36.34 10.51 38.09
CA ASP A 827 -36.40 9.23 38.82
C ASP A 827 -35.94 9.36 40.28
N TYR A 828 -35.06 10.31 40.58
CA TYR A 828 -34.52 10.54 41.92
C TYR A 828 -35.43 11.40 42.79
N ASP A 829 -36.12 12.38 42.19
CA ASP A 829 -37.05 13.25 42.91
C ASP A 829 -38.14 12.47 43.64
N ASN A 830 -38.53 11.32 43.10
CA ASN A 830 -39.55 10.48 43.70
C ASN A 830 -39.05 9.60 44.87
N ASN A 831 -37.73 9.47 45.07
CA ASN A 831 -37.15 8.43 45.93
C ASN A 831 -36.23 8.94 47.06
N ASN A 832 -36.05 10.26 47.24
CA ASN A 832 -35.11 10.84 48.23
C ASN A 832 -33.67 10.27 48.14
N LYS A 833 -33.23 9.87 46.94
CA LYS A 833 -31.87 9.33 46.73
C LYS A 833 -30.91 10.48 46.39
N PHE A 834 -29.62 10.30 46.69
CA PHE A 834 -28.55 11.24 46.34
C PHE A 834 -27.94 10.89 44.97
N LEU A 835 -27.71 11.90 44.14
CA LEU A 835 -26.91 11.78 42.93
C LEU A 835 -25.43 11.91 43.29
N ILE A 836 -24.62 10.89 43.01
CA ILE A 836 -23.20 10.93 43.32
C ILE A 836 -22.43 11.36 42.07
N ILE A 837 -22.01 12.62 42.03
CA ILE A 837 -21.08 13.12 41.01
C ILE A 837 -19.72 13.31 41.69
N LYS A 838 -18.81 12.35 41.52
CA LYS A 838 -17.47 12.49 42.11
C LYS A 838 -16.73 13.59 41.38
N PHE A 839 -15.85 14.30 42.10
CA PHE A 839 -14.98 15.32 41.50
C PHE A 839 -14.20 14.79 40.29
N LEU A 840 -13.73 13.54 40.35
CA LEU A 840 -13.04 12.89 39.24
C LEU A 840 -13.92 12.77 37.98
N ASP A 841 -15.23 12.59 38.15
CA ASP A 841 -16.18 12.46 37.04
C ASP A 841 -16.40 13.80 36.34
N VAL A 842 -16.39 14.90 37.11
CA VAL A 842 -16.46 16.27 36.57
C VAL A 842 -15.28 16.54 35.64
N THR A 843 -14.09 16.02 35.95
CA THR A 843 -12.90 16.23 35.09
C THR A 843 -13.02 15.60 33.69
N ILE A 844 -13.92 14.61 33.55
CA ILE A 844 -14.16 13.88 32.30
C ILE A 844 -15.23 14.57 31.45
N LEU A 845 -16.10 15.37 32.06
CA LEU A 845 -17.16 16.08 31.37
C LEU A 845 -16.59 17.19 30.47
N ASN A 846 -17.22 17.37 29.31
CA ASN A 846 -16.95 18.55 28.49
C ASN A 846 -17.66 19.78 29.08
N TYR A 847 -17.32 20.95 28.53
CA TYR A 847 -17.85 22.24 29.01
C TYR A 847 -19.38 22.31 28.98
N TYR A 848 -20.01 21.84 27.90
CA TYR A 848 -21.47 21.84 27.76
C TYR A 848 -22.16 20.97 28.80
N GLN A 849 -21.61 19.80 29.11
CA GLN A 849 -22.15 18.89 30.12
C GLN A 849 -22.07 19.49 31.52
N ILE A 850 -20.96 20.16 31.85
CA ILE A 850 -20.79 20.87 33.12
C ILE A 850 -21.78 22.04 33.22
N LYS A 851 -21.86 22.86 32.17
CA LYS A 851 -22.80 23.98 32.10
C LYS A 851 -24.25 23.50 32.21
N LEU A 852 -24.57 22.34 31.65
CA LEU A 852 -25.88 21.74 31.80
C LEU A 852 -26.17 21.35 33.25
N ILE A 853 -25.25 20.65 33.93
CA ILE A 853 -25.42 20.34 35.37
C ILE A 853 -25.63 21.63 36.15
N GLN A 854 -24.83 22.66 35.87
CA GLN A 854 -24.96 23.95 36.54
C GLN A 854 -26.31 24.63 36.25
N SER A 855 -26.81 24.55 35.01
CA SER A 855 -28.13 25.10 34.66
C SER A 855 -29.24 24.42 35.46
N LYS A 856 -29.11 23.10 35.69
CA LYS A 856 -30.05 22.31 36.50
C LYS A 856 -29.96 22.63 37.98
N ILE A 857 -28.78 22.98 38.46
CA ILE A 857 -28.59 23.50 39.81
C ILE A 857 -29.26 24.87 39.95
N ASN A 858 -29.02 25.76 38.99
CA ASN A 858 -29.48 27.14 39.04
C ASN A 858 -31.02 27.25 38.89
N ASP A 859 -31.64 26.38 38.09
CA ASP A 859 -33.11 26.35 37.92
C ASP A 859 -33.84 25.60 39.05
N GLY A 860 -33.09 25.01 39.99
CA GLY A 860 -33.62 24.26 41.13
C GLY A 860 -34.09 22.84 40.81
N SER A 861 -33.95 22.38 39.57
CA SER A 861 -34.29 20.99 39.20
C SER A 861 -33.28 19.97 39.73
N LEU A 862 -32.05 20.39 40.02
CA LEU A 862 -31.04 19.57 40.68
C LEU A 862 -30.60 20.23 41.98
N ASP A 863 -31.20 19.81 43.08
CA ASP A 863 -30.84 20.29 44.42
C ASP A 863 -29.37 19.96 44.74
N ILE A 864 -28.56 21.00 44.99
CA ILE A 864 -27.16 20.88 45.42
C ILE A 864 -27.02 19.93 46.60
N SER A 865 -27.96 19.94 47.55
CA SER A 865 -27.89 19.07 48.74
C SER A 865 -27.93 17.59 48.39
N ARG A 866 -28.49 17.26 47.22
CA ARG A 866 -28.58 15.89 46.70
C ARG A 866 -27.38 15.49 45.87
N ILE A 867 -26.48 16.40 45.54
CA ILE A 867 -25.27 16.09 44.82
C ILE A 867 -24.10 16.01 45.79
N SER A 868 -23.51 14.82 45.93
CA SER A 868 -22.27 14.66 46.72
C SER A 868 -21.05 15.14 45.95
N ILE A 869 -21.05 16.42 45.57
CA ILE A 869 -19.84 17.12 45.15
C ILE A 869 -19.26 17.75 46.41
N SER A 870 -17.95 17.73 46.60
CA SER A 870 -17.34 18.63 47.58
C SER A 870 -17.70 20.06 47.18
N GLU A 871 -18.61 20.71 47.93
CA GLU A 871 -19.25 22.00 47.61
C GLU A 871 -18.30 23.07 47.06
N SER A 872 -17.03 23.01 47.47
CA SER A 872 -15.95 23.87 46.99
C SER A 872 -15.65 23.82 45.49
N SER A 873 -16.21 22.87 44.73
CA SER A 873 -15.78 22.60 43.34
C SER A 873 -16.56 23.38 42.28
N PHE A 874 -17.88 23.53 42.42
CA PHE A 874 -18.70 24.17 41.36
C PHE A 874 -18.60 25.68 41.34
N SER A 875 -18.57 26.34 42.51
CA SER A 875 -18.39 27.80 42.58
C SER A 875 -17.06 28.25 41.97
N LYS A 876 -16.06 27.36 41.97
CA LYS A 876 -14.75 27.61 41.36
C LYS A 876 -14.70 27.30 39.86
N LEU A 877 -15.73 26.75 39.23
CA LEU A 877 -15.73 26.51 37.77
C LEU A 877 -15.68 27.80 36.94
N TYR A 878 -15.94 28.96 37.55
CA TYR A 878 -15.71 30.28 36.93
C TYR A 878 -14.30 30.83 37.18
N ASP A 879 -13.56 30.27 38.15
CA ASP A 879 -12.17 30.66 38.38
C ASP A 879 -11.29 29.95 37.35
N ILE A 880 -10.78 30.71 36.38
CA ILE A 880 -9.93 30.18 35.32
C ILE A 880 -8.71 29.43 35.88
N ASN A 881 -8.19 29.83 37.05
CA ASN A 881 -7.08 29.12 37.69
C ASN A 881 -7.50 27.73 38.14
N TYR A 882 -8.73 27.59 38.61
CA TYR A 882 -9.31 26.30 38.96
C TYR A 882 -9.60 25.48 37.71
N ILE A 883 -10.11 26.10 36.63
CA ILE A 883 -10.30 25.45 35.32
C ILE A 883 -8.99 24.82 34.81
N PHE A 884 -7.88 25.56 34.91
CA PHE A 884 -6.56 25.04 34.50
C PHE A 884 -6.14 23.79 35.27
N THR A 885 -6.63 23.56 36.49
CA THR A 885 -6.32 22.33 37.25
C THR A 885 -6.98 21.08 36.68
N PHE A 886 -8.02 21.21 35.84
CA PHE A 886 -8.68 20.05 35.22
C PHE A 886 -7.89 19.44 34.06
N CYS A 887 -6.85 20.11 33.53
CA CYS A 887 -6.04 19.64 32.41
C CYS A 887 -6.83 19.20 31.15
N ASN A 888 -8.11 19.58 31.02
CA ASN A 888 -8.96 19.24 29.89
C ASN A 888 -8.97 20.40 28.89
N TRP A 889 -8.08 20.35 27.89
CA TRP A 889 -7.95 21.41 26.89
C TRP A 889 -9.24 21.68 26.11
N ASN A 890 -10.04 20.65 25.83
CA ASN A 890 -11.32 20.81 25.13
C ASN A 890 -12.29 21.64 25.97
N PHE A 891 -12.33 21.41 27.29
CA PHE A 891 -13.10 22.25 28.20
C PHE A 891 -12.63 23.71 28.15
N ILE A 892 -11.32 23.95 28.18
CA ILE A 892 -10.74 25.30 28.12
C ILE A 892 -11.11 25.99 26.81
N TYR A 893 -11.00 25.31 25.66
CA TYR A 893 -11.37 25.89 24.37
C TYR A 893 -12.85 26.25 24.30
N SER A 894 -13.75 25.33 24.66
CA SER A 894 -15.18 25.63 24.67
C SER A 894 -15.57 26.74 25.66
N PHE A 895 -14.91 26.80 26.81
CA PHE A 895 -15.08 27.90 27.76
C PHE A 895 -14.63 29.25 27.17
N LEU A 896 -13.48 29.27 26.49
CA LEU A 896 -12.94 30.49 25.87
C LEU A 896 -13.81 30.96 24.69
N ASP A 897 -14.32 30.04 23.87
CA ASP A 897 -15.21 30.36 22.75
C ASP A 897 -16.50 31.03 23.24
N GLU A 898 -17.10 30.53 24.33
CA GLU A 898 -18.26 31.18 24.93
C GLU A 898 -17.90 32.53 25.59
N TYR A 899 -16.75 32.60 26.26
CA TYR A 899 -16.29 33.83 26.90
C TYR A 899 -16.00 34.95 25.89
N GLU A 900 -15.53 34.61 24.68
CA GLU A 900 -15.39 35.57 23.58
C GLU A 900 -16.75 36.12 23.14
N LEU A 901 -17.79 35.28 23.02
CA LEU A 901 -19.13 35.72 22.63
C LEU A 901 -19.76 36.70 23.63
N VAL A 902 -19.62 36.44 24.95
CA VAL A 902 -20.20 37.33 25.99
C VAL A 902 -19.52 38.70 26.03
N LYS A 903 -18.26 38.81 25.60
CA LYS A 903 -17.54 40.08 25.54
C LYS A 903 -17.99 40.99 24.40
N ASP A 904 -18.56 40.44 23.35
CA ASP A 904 -19.11 41.25 22.26
C ASP A 904 -20.50 41.80 22.61
N ASP A 905 -21.30 41.10 23.43
CA ASP A 905 -22.61 41.59 23.89
C ASP A 905 -22.53 42.61 25.05
N SER A 906 -21.41 42.62 25.79
CA SER A 906 -21.18 43.57 26.90
C SER A 906 -20.40 44.83 26.50
N LYS A 907 -20.13 45.02 25.20
CA LYS A 907 -19.54 46.24 24.61
C LYS A 907 -20.53 46.94 23.71
#